data_AF-A0A7K6CM77-F1
#
_entry.id   AF-A0A7K6CM77-F1
#
_cell.length_a   1.000
_cell.length_b   1.000
_cell.length_c   1.000
_cell.angle_alpha   90.00
_cell.angle_beta   90.00
_cell.angle_gamma   90.00
#
_symmetry.space_group_name_H-M   'P 1'
#
loop_
_entity.id
_entity.type
_entity.pdbx_description
1 polymer ?
#
loop_
_entity_poly.entity_id
_entity_poly.type
_entity_poly.pdbx_seq_one_letter_code
_entity_poly.pdbx_strand_id
1 'polypeptide(L)'
;IRAGWLDKNPPQGSYIYQKRWVRLDADYLRYFDSEKDTYSKRLIPVSSIFGVASIGDQKFEVITNKRNFVFRAESDADRNEWIRTLQQIAEERKSKAPDRTLMSSSADSATEPADKSGFLELRGFKHKLFVVVAGDKVFLYKNAEDYRLGIGITYIEMNVGNVKEVDRRSFDLTTPYRIFSFSADSEQEKEEWVEAMQQSIAEALSTLEVAERIWAVESNRLCADCGSPKPDWASINLCVVICKRCAGEHRGLGPGITKVRSLKMDRKVWTEELIELFQQFGNTMANQFWAANVPPSEAISPTSGSQERRRFLIAKYREGKYRHYHPLFGNQEELDRALCVAVTTSDLAETQALLFCGASVTCDTGDPQCPTPLALAERSGQRLQMEFLLHNKTSGWFGGCCGAGWSSGGLPSALLCRSEFSRRWCTLQDGVLSYYENDRNAVPNGEIRVEEIVCLVNNPLHAHGAWHGCSGRRGWIESTFEVYTEAERLYLFGLESPDSAREWLKSIAKSFVHPCAEELLALDFQRLGRLHYKGGLTLERAQEGWFALAGSTLHVCSEDGRQQEPLQLRKLQELCECPCPAGGTPWMGRTRCPPNPAPGCTGRTLYIQGERKLDFLGWVHAIQKAAGSSGDTLSEQQLTESDVPLLVDRCIDYITQCGMGLTSEGIYRKSGQNSKTTSLLEVLQRDARRIRLKEGEHQVDDVANTLKRFFRDLGDGLFTRRWAPDWLWATALEDEEAKLGEYRQLLAALPPVNRATLKALINHLFRVQCFSGENQMNTHNLAIVFGPTLFQTDGKDYKAGRVVEDLISNYVEIFNVALTASCPQQVNDREMKKQQDEITAIMKMREASSSGTQQAGDFICTVYLEEKKTETEQHVKIPATMTAEELTFEILDRRKIVMKEKDYWSCFEVNEREEAERPLHYSEKVL
;
A
#
# COMPACT_ATOMS: atom_id res chain seq x y z
N ILE A 1 24.41 34.94 -35.00
CA ILE A 1 25.28 35.71 -35.93
C ILE A 1 24.98 37.20 -35.81
N ARG A 2 23.72 37.61 -35.97
CA ARG A 2 23.29 39.00 -35.71
C ARG A 2 21.88 39.01 -35.13
N ALA A 3 21.56 39.98 -34.28
CA ALA A 3 20.21 40.21 -33.78
C ALA A 3 19.96 41.71 -33.60
N GLY A 4 18.73 42.17 -33.81
CA GLY A 4 18.38 43.59 -33.69
C GLY A 4 16.94 43.89 -34.08
N TRP A 5 16.47 45.09 -33.74
CA TRP A 5 15.14 45.55 -34.12
C TRP A 5 15.12 46.05 -35.56
N LEU A 6 14.17 45.58 -36.36
CA LEU A 6 13.91 46.06 -37.71
C LEU A 6 12.42 46.35 -37.91
N ASP A 7 12.14 47.40 -38.65
CA ASP A 7 10.80 47.78 -39.05
C ASP A 7 10.40 47.01 -40.32
N LYS A 8 9.33 46.22 -40.22
CA LYS A 8 8.90 45.32 -41.29
C LYS A 8 7.54 45.74 -41.86
N ASN A 9 7.42 45.75 -43.19
CA ASN A 9 6.14 45.96 -43.86
C ASN A 9 5.22 44.72 -43.75
N PRO A 10 3.93 44.91 -43.43
CA PRO A 10 2.94 43.84 -43.45
C PRO A 10 2.58 43.42 -44.90
N PRO A 11 2.05 42.20 -45.11
CA PRO A 11 1.82 41.64 -46.46
C PRO A 11 0.75 42.33 -47.31
N GLN A 12 -0.05 43.23 -46.75
CA GLN A 12 -1.29 43.76 -47.36
C GLN A 12 -1.27 45.28 -47.62
N GLY A 13 -0.08 45.88 -47.82
CA GLY A 13 0.01 47.25 -48.32
C GLY A 13 -0.46 48.36 -47.35
N SER A 14 -0.66 48.06 -46.06
CA SER A 14 -0.85 49.12 -45.07
C SER A 14 0.48 49.84 -44.82
N TYR A 15 0.50 51.17 -44.89
CA TYR A 15 1.68 52.05 -44.71
C TYR A 15 2.28 52.07 -43.28
N ILE A 16 1.93 51.11 -42.43
CA ILE A 16 2.36 51.06 -41.03
C ILE A 16 3.43 49.96 -40.89
N TYR A 17 4.67 50.39 -40.69
CA TYR A 17 5.77 49.51 -40.35
C TYR A 17 5.53 48.88 -38.97
N GLN A 18 5.76 47.58 -38.85
CA GLN A 18 5.70 46.87 -37.58
C GLN A 18 7.13 46.61 -37.10
N LYS A 19 7.48 47.15 -35.92
CA LYS A 19 8.76 46.87 -35.28
C LYS A 19 8.81 45.38 -34.89
N ARG A 20 9.86 44.68 -35.35
CA ARG A 20 10.07 43.24 -35.13
C ARG A 20 11.49 43.00 -34.66
N TRP A 21 11.66 42.10 -33.70
CA TRP A 21 12.99 41.64 -33.32
C TRP A 21 13.44 40.59 -34.34
N VAL A 22 14.58 40.80 -34.98
CA VAL A 22 15.08 39.94 -36.06
C VAL A 22 16.37 39.27 -35.59
N ARG A 23 16.48 37.96 -35.80
CA ARG A 23 17.66 37.14 -35.48
C ARG A 23 18.13 36.40 -36.72
N LEU A 24 19.42 36.47 -37.00
CA LEU A 24 20.12 35.71 -38.02
C LEU A 24 21.08 34.72 -37.36
N ASP A 25 20.86 33.44 -37.66
CA ASP A 25 21.77 32.34 -37.37
C ASP A 25 22.32 31.74 -38.68
N ALA A 26 23.06 30.63 -38.59
CA ALA A 26 23.73 30.02 -39.75
C ALA A 26 22.76 29.41 -40.77
N ASP A 27 21.54 29.11 -40.33
CA ASP A 27 20.60 28.28 -41.07
C ASP A 27 19.34 29.07 -41.45
N TYR A 28 18.95 30.03 -40.61
CA TYR A 28 17.70 30.76 -40.70
C TYR A 28 17.82 32.26 -40.34
N LEU A 29 17.05 33.05 -41.08
CA LEU A 29 16.64 34.41 -40.71
C LEU A 29 15.24 34.35 -40.10
N ARG A 30 15.10 34.78 -38.84
CA ARG A 30 13.86 34.72 -38.05
C ARG A 30 13.45 36.09 -37.57
N TYR A 31 12.15 36.32 -37.45
CA TYR A 31 11.64 37.53 -36.79
C TYR A 31 10.47 37.25 -35.83
N PHE A 32 10.39 38.05 -34.78
CA PHE A 32 9.55 37.87 -33.58
C PHE A 32 8.74 39.15 -33.30
N ASP A 33 7.64 39.08 -32.53
CA ASP A 33 6.90 40.29 -32.13
C ASP A 33 7.72 41.08 -31.09
N SER A 34 8.37 40.36 -30.17
CA SER A 34 9.23 40.89 -29.12
C SER A 34 10.56 40.14 -29.02
N GLU A 35 11.58 40.78 -28.45
CA GLU A 35 12.85 40.13 -28.13
C GLU A 35 12.71 38.96 -27.13
N LYS A 36 11.68 39.02 -26.28
CA LYS A 36 11.37 38.00 -25.27
C LYS A 36 10.62 36.79 -25.83
N ASP A 37 10.15 36.83 -27.08
CA ASP A 37 9.39 35.73 -27.65
C ASP A 37 10.30 34.57 -28.03
N THR A 38 9.95 33.36 -27.59
CA THR A 38 10.68 32.14 -27.95
C THR A 38 10.36 31.68 -29.37
N TYR A 39 9.13 31.89 -29.85
CA TYR A 39 8.64 31.39 -31.14
C TYR A 39 8.55 32.48 -32.18
N SER A 40 9.17 32.25 -33.34
CA SER A 40 9.18 33.20 -34.45
C SER A 40 7.80 33.37 -35.08
N LYS A 41 7.55 34.53 -35.67
CA LYS A 41 6.41 34.74 -36.59
C LYS A 41 6.69 34.19 -37.98
N ARG A 42 7.97 34.18 -38.36
CA ARG A 42 8.41 33.64 -39.64
C ARG A 42 9.85 33.16 -39.53
N LEU A 43 10.10 32.10 -40.29
CA LEU A 43 11.38 31.44 -40.48
C LEU A 43 11.70 31.49 -41.97
N ILE A 44 12.86 32.02 -42.34
CA ILE A 44 13.35 32.06 -43.73
C ILE A 44 14.69 31.32 -43.76
N PRO A 45 14.80 30.18 -44.45
CA PRO A 45 16.08 29.48 -44.59
C PRO A 45 17.09 30.36 -45.31
N VAL A 46 18.32 30.44 -44.79
CA VAL A 46 19.38 31.22 -45.44
C VAL A 46 19.70 30.66 -46.83
N SER A 47 19.56 29.34 -47.02
CA SER A 47 19.67 28.67 -48.32
C SER A 47 18.66 29.17 -49.37
N SER A 48 17.53 29.74 -48.93
CA SER A 48 16.50 30.30 -49.83
C SER A 48 16.76 31.76 -50.23
N ILE A 49 17.75 32.42 -49.62
CA ILE A 49 18.10 33.81 -49.88
C ILE A 49 18.97 33.86 -51.14
N PHE A 50 18.38 34.35 -52.23
CA PHE A 50 19.07 34.51 -53.50
C PHE A 50 19.93 35.77 -53.52
N GLY A 51 19.43 36.86 -52.95
CA GLY A 51 20.12 38.14 -52.90
C GLY A 51 19.59 39.07 -51.80
N VAL A 52 20.38 40.08 -51.45
CA VAL A 52 20.01 41.14 -50.51
C VAL A 52 20.43 42.47 -51.10
N ALA A 53 19.50 43.42 -51.21
CA ALA A 53 19.72 44.69 -51.89
C ALA A 53 19.24 45.88 -51.05
N SER A 54 19.93 47.01 -51.16
CA SER A 54 19.46 48.30 -50.60
C SER A 54 18.39 48.89 -51.51
N ILE A 55 17.30 49.41 -50.93
CA ILE A 55 16.14 49.94 -51.68
C ILE A 55 15.78 51.40 -51.30
N GLY A 56 16.69 52.13 -50.64
CA GLY A 56 16.51 53.54 -50.23
C GLY A 56 16.62 53.77 -48.72
N ASP A 57 16.27 54.97 -48.24
CA ASP A 57 16.39 55.48 -46.85
C ASP A 57 16.29 54.39 -45.76
N GLN A 58 17.46 53.89 -45.30
CA GLN A 58 17.57 52.88 -44.25
C GLN A 58 16.84 51.54 -44.53
N LYS A 59 16.39 51.28 -45.76
CA LYS A 59 15.63 50.08 -46.17
C LYS A 59 16.45 49.12 -47.01
N PHE A 60 16.21 47.83 -46.82
CA PHE A 60 16.79 46.76 -47.61
C PHE A 60 15.76 45.64 -47.87
N GLU A 61 15.94 44.92 -48.96
CA GLU A 61 15.14 43.74 -49.28
C GLU A 61 15.98 42.46 -49.23
N VAL A 62 15.38 41.40 -48.70
CA VAL A 62 15.87 40.03 -48.75
C VAL A 62 15.06 39.29 -49.81
N ILE A 63 15.72 38.93 -50.91
CA ILE A 63 15.13 38.33 -52.09
C ILE A 63 15.21 36.81 -51.96
N THR A 64 14.05 36.14 -51.98
CA THR A 64 13.95 34.68 -52.09
C THR A 64 13.28 34.31 -53.40
N ASN A 65 13.33 33.04 -53.80
CA ASN A 65 12.85 32.56 -55.10
C ASN A 65 11.40 32.95 -55.46
N LYS A 66 10.53 33.20 -54.46
CA LYS A 66 9.12 33.55 -54.69
C LYS A 66 8.62 34.77 -53.91
N ARG A 67 9.42 35.33 -52.99
CA ARG A 67 8.99 36.44 -52.13
C ARG A 67 10.14 37.33 -51.68
N ASN A 68 9.95 38.64 -51.78
CA ASN A 68 10.87 39.63 -51.23
C ASN A 68 10.40 40.06 -49.84
N PHE A 69 11.34 40.15 -48.90
CA PHE A 69 11.09 40.62 -47.53
C PHE A 69 11.78 41.96 -47.34
N VAL A 70 10.99 43.02 -47.18
CA VAL A 70 11.50 44.38 -46.96
C VAL A 70 11.62 44.68 -45.48
N PHE A 71 12.79 45.14 -45.07
CA PHE A 71 13.12 45.58 -43.72
C PHE A 71 13.67 47.01 -43.74
N ARG A 72 13.45 47.75 -42.66
CA ARG A 72 14.02 49.07 -42.40
C ARG A 72 14.83 49.02 -41.11
N ALA A 73 16.08 49.47 -41.18
CA ALA A 73 17.00 49.58 -40.05
C ALA A 73 16.90 50.97 -39.39
N GLU A 74 17.50 51.12 -38.20
CA GLU A 74 17.46 52.38 -37.45
C GLU A 74 18.41 53.45 -38.03
N SER A 75 19.43 53.03 -38.79
CA SER A 75 20.36 53.93 -39.48
C SER A 75 20.89 53.30 -40.78
N ASP A 76 21.46 54.11 -41.68
CA ASP A 76 22.11 53.60 -42.90
C ASP A 76 23.33 52.74 -42.58
N ALA A 77 24.02 53.01 -41.47
CA ALA A 77 25.13 52.19 -40.99
C ALA A 77 24.65 50.79 -40.59
N ASP A 78 23.58 50.71 -39.77
CA ASP A 78 22.99 49.43 -39.35
C ASP A 78 22.41 48.66 -40.55
N ARG A 79 21.74 49.35 -41.49
CA ARG A 79 21.29 48.74 -42.76
C ARG A 79 22.45 48.09 -43.52
N ASN A 80 23.53 48.84 -43.74
CA ASN A 80 24.67 48.37 -44.52
C ASN A 80 25.39 47.19 -43.85
N GLU A 81 25.30 47.11 -42.52
CA GLU A 81 25.88 46.01 -41.75
C GLU A 81 24.97 44.76 -41.81
N TRP A 82 23.65 44.90 -41.68
CA TRP A 82 22.68 43.82 -41.92
C TRP A 82 22.82 43.22 -43.33
N ILE A 83 22.92 44.07 -44.36
CA ILE A 83 23.12 43.63 -45.75
C ILE A 83 24.42 42.83 -45.86
N ARG A 84 25.54 43.36 -45.35
CA ARG A 84 26.84 42.68 -45.41
C ARG A 84 26.80 41.32 -44.72
N THR A 85 26.25 41.24 -43.50
CA THR A 85 26.16 39.97 -42.77
C THR A 85 25.28 38.95 -43.51
N LEU A 86 24.12 39.36 -44.03
CA LEU A 86 23.22 38.46 -44.75
C LEU A 86 23.82 37.96 -46.07
N GLN A 87 24.49 38.84 -46.83
CA GLN A 87 25.17 38.46 -48.07
C GLN A 87 26.30 37.48 -47.79
N GLN A 88 27.11 37.72 -46.74
CA GLN A 88 28.19 36.84 -46.34
C GLN A 88 27.70 35.43 -46.01
N ILE A 89 26.71 35.29 -45.12
CA ILE A 89 26.21 33.96 -44.70
C ILE A 89 25.48 33.25 -45.85
N ALA A 90 24.75 33.98 -46.70
CA ALA A 90 24.11 33.40 -47.88
C ALA A 90 25.15 32.84 -48.88
N GLU A 91 26.27 33.52 -49.08
CA GLU A 91 27.35 33.07 -49.98
C GLU A 91 28.16 31.90 -49.38
N GLU A 92 28.46 31.94 -48.08
CA GLU A 92 29.08 30.83 -47.34
C GLU A 92 28.22 29.55 -47.36
N ARG A 93 26.89 29.69 -47.38
CA ARG A 93 25.96 28.56 -47.53
C ARG A 93 25.87 28.05 -48.97
N LYS A 94 25.91 28.94 -49.98
CA LYS A 94 25.93 28.54 -51.41
C LYS A 94 27.19 27.77 -51.77
N SER A 95 28.35 28.19 -51.26
CA SER A 95 29.66 27.54 -51.49
C SER A 95 29.83 26.17 -50.81
N LYS A 96 29.00 25.84 -49.80
CA LYS A 96 28.98 24.54 -49.11
C LYS A 96 27.94 23.54 -49.66
N ALA A 97 27.16 23.90 -50.67
CA ALA A 97 26.22 22.97 -51.30
C ALA A 97 26.97 22.02 -52.25
N PRO A 98 26.79 20.68 -52.16
CA PRO A 98 27.49 19.74 -53.02
C PRO A 98 27.07 19.89 -54.49
N ASP A 99 28.07 19.71 -55.36
CA ASP A 99 28.03 19.93 -56.82
C ASP A 99 26.92 19.10 -57.49
N ARG A 100 25.94 19.78 -58.09
CA ARG A 100 24.77 19.19 -58.76
C ARG A 100 25.13 18.79 -60.19
N THR A 101 25.93 17.75 -60.35
CA THR A 101 26.16 17.16 -61.69
C THR A 101 26.20 15.64 -61.61
N LEU A 102 25.03 14.99 -61.56
CA LEU A 102 24.69 13.68 -62.15
C LEU A 102 23.32 13.19 -61.62
N MET A 103 22.45 12.81 -62.56
CA MET A 103 21.21 12.01 -62.44
C MET A 103 19.88 12.68 -61.98
N SER A 104 19.08 12.87 -63.03
CA SER A 104 17.62 12.91 -63.20
C SER A 104 16.64 12.68 -62.02
N SER A 105 15.68 13.60 -61.98
CA SER A 105 14.23 13.40 -61.77
C SER A 105 13.72 12.88 -60.44
N SER A 106 13.90 13.68 -59.38
CA SER A 106 12.81 14.05 -58.47
C SER A 106 13.22 15.32 -57.74
N ALA A 107 12.68 16.46 -58.19
CA ALA A 107 12.92 17.74 -57.57
C ALA A 107 12.10 17.84 -56.28
N ASP A 108 12.66 17.38 -55.15
CA ASP A 108 12.21 17.80 -53.83
C ASP A 108 13.43 18.16 -52.97
N SER A 109 13.32 19.33 -52.35
CA SER A 109 14.40 20.17 -51.83
C SER A 109 14.88 19.76 -50.44
N ALA A 110 16.21 19.66 -50.27
CA ALA A 110 17.05 20.13 -49.15
C ALA A 110 16.48 20.15 -47.70
N THR A 111 15.57 19.27 -47.36
CA THR A 111 14.93 19.15 -46.04
C THR A 111 15.16 17.73 -45.57
N GLU A 112 15.54 17.54 -44.30
CA GLU A 112 15.67 16.20 -43.71
C GLU A 112 14.42 15.34 -44.02
N PRO A 113 14.56 14.01 -44.22
CA PRO A 113 13.42 13.14 -44.44
C PRO A 113 12.42 13.32 -43.29
N ALA A 114 11.19 13.72 -43.63
CA ALA A 114 10.16 13.97 -42.62
C ALA A 114 9.61 12.64 -42.08
N ASP A 115 9.64 12.48 -40.76
CA ASP A 115 9.06 11.32 -40.07
C ASP A 115 7.54 11.28 -40.22
N LYS A 116 6.90 12.46 -40.23
CA LYS A 116 5.48 12.63 -40.56
C LYS A 116 5.22 14.05 -41.07
N SER A 117 4.37 14.22 -42.07
CA SER A 117 3.92 15.53 -42.56
C SER A 117 2.44 15.52 -42.93
N GLY A 118 1.75 16.65 -42.77
CA GLY A 118 0.31 16.75 -43.07
C GLY A 118 -0.34 18.01 -42.49
N PHE A 119 -1.67 18.08 -42.55
CA PHE A 119 -2.43 19.25 -42.09
C PHE A 119 -2.98 19.06 -40.67
N LEU A 120 -2.79 20.05 -39.80
CA LEU A 120 -3.35 20.07 -38.45
C LEU A 120 -4.03 21.41 -38.16
N GLU A 121 -5.13 21.38 -37.40
CA GLU A 121 -5.77 22.59 -36.88
C GLU A 121 -5.09 23.02 -35.59
N LEU A 122 -4.49 24.22 -35.56
CA LEU A 122 -3.88 24.79 -34.36
C LEU A 122 -4.83 25.81 -33.72
N ARG A 123 -5.15 25.65 -32.44
CA ARG A 123 -6.04 26.55 -31.70
C ARG A 123 -5.53 28.00 -31.77
N GLY A 124 -6.40 28.90 -32.24
CA GLY A 124 -6.08 30.32 -32.45
C GLY A 124 -5.63 30.70 -33.87
N PHE A 125 -5.50 29.73 -34.78
CA PHE A 125 -5.33 29.97 -36.22
C PHE A 125 -6.64 29.73 -36.97
N LYS A 126 -6.96 30.62 -37.93
CA LYS A 126 -8.20 30.52 -38.71
C LYS A 126 -8.20 29.40 -39.77
N HIS A 127 -7.05 28.86 -40.11
CA HIS A 127 -6.87 27.85 -41.16
C HIS A 127 -5.92 26.74 -40.67
N LYS A 128 -6.09 25.53 -41.23
CA LYS A 128 -5.16 24.40 -41.04
C LYS A 128 -3.73 24.81 -41.41
N LEU A 129 -2.79 24.40 -40.56
CA LEU A 129 -1.35 24.56 -40.80
C LEU A 129 -0.81 23.28 -41.42
N PHE A 130 0.25 23.40 -42.22
CA PHE A 130 1.01 22.24 -42.68
C PHE A 130 2.14 21.99 -41.68
N VAL A 131 2.10 20.84 -40.99
CA VAL A 131 3.00 20.48 -39.90
C VAL A 131 3.93 19.36 -40.36
N VAL A 132 5.20 19.43 -39.95
CA VAL A 132 6.23 18.46 -40.33
C VAL A 132 7.04 18.08 -39.09
N VAL A 133 7.08 16.79 -38.75
CA VAL A 133 8.01 16.22 -37.77
C VAL A 133 9.24 15.75 -38.54
N ALA A 134 10.42 16.25 -38.17
CA ALA A 134 11.68 15.85 -38.79
C ALA A 134 12.79 15.84 -37.74
N GLY A 135 13.27 14.65 -37.39
CA GLY A 135 14.34 14.45 -36.41
C GLY A 135 13.95 14.98 -35.03
N ASP A 136 14.71 15.94 -34.51
CA ASP A 136 14.50 16.54 -33.18
C ASP A 136 13.56 17.76 -33.17
N LYS A 137 12.90 18.07 -34.30
CA LYS A 137 12.11 19.29 -34.49
C LYS A 137 10.74 19.06 -35.11
N VAL A 138 9.78 19.89 -34.71
CA VAL A 138 8.48 20.03 -35.37
C VAL A 138 8.36 21.40 -36.02
N PHE A 139 8.18 21.43 -37.33
CA PHE A 139 8.06 22.65 -38.13
C PHE A 139 6.60 22.97 -38.43
N LEU A 140 6.25 24.26 -38.32
CA LEU A 140 4.92 24.78 -38.63
C LEU A 140 4.97 25.67 -39.87
N TYR A 141 4.20 25.33 -40.89
CA TYR A 141 4.06 26.08 -42.13
C TYR A 141 2.61 26.54 -42.33
N LYS A 142 2.43 27.65 -43.05
CA LYS A 142 1.08 28.17 -43.33
C LYS A 142 0.30 27.25 -44.27
N ASN A 143 1.00 26.61 -45.22
CA ASN A 143 0.45 25.70 -46.22
C ASN A 143 1.58 24.85 -46.83
N ALA A 144 1.22 23.87 -47.67
CA ALA A 144 2.17 22.98 -48.34
C ALA A 144 3.09 23.68 -49.36
N GLU A 145 2.72 24.86 -49.87
CA GLU A 145 3.62 25.64 -50.73
C GLU A 145 4.73 26.32 -49.91
N ASP A 146 4.39 26.89 -48.76
CA ASP A 146 5.35 27.46 -47.82
C ASP A 146 6.34 26.39 -47.31
N TYR A 147 5.89 25.13 -47.15
CA TYR A 147 6.77 23.99 -46.85
C TYR A 147 7.76 23.70 -47.98
N ARG A 148 7.30 23.60 -49.24
CA ARG A 148 8.19 23.40 -50.41
C ARG A 148 9.22 24.51 -50.60
N LEU A 149 8.93 25.70 -50.09
CA LEU A 149 9.85 26.85 -50.11
C LEU A 149 10.76 26.90 -48.86
N GLY A 150 10.50 26.07 -47.85
CA GLY A 150 11.15 26.10 -46.54
C GLY A 150 10.76 27.30 -45.67
N ILE A 151 9.81 28.14 -46.09
CA ILE A 151 9.45 29.39 -45.41
C ILE A 151 8.41 29.12 -44.33
N GLY A 152 8.87 28.69 -43.16
CA GLY A 152 8.04 28.37 -42.00
C GLY A 152 7.48 29.58 -41.23
N ILE A 153 6.56 29.28 -40.32
CA ILE A 153 6.14 30.17 -39.22
C ILE A 153 7.19 30.07 -38.11
N THR A 154 7.40 28.86 -37.60
CA THR A 154 8.37 28.56 -36.55
C THR A 154 8.68 27.05 -36.53
N TYR A 155 9.66 26.66 -35.71
CA TYR A 155 9.89 25.28 -35.34
C TYR A 155 9.86 25.13 -33.81
N ILE A 156 9.60 23.93 -33.35
CA ILE A 156 9.55 23.54 -31.94
C ILE A 156 10.63 22.48 -31.74
N GLU A 157 11.55 22.73 -30.82
CA GLU A 157 12.55 21.74 -30.43
C GLU A 157 11.90 20.71 -29.51
N MET A 158 12.05 19.42 -29.85
CA MET A 158 11.34 18.33 -29.17
C MET A 158 12.05 17.86 -27.91
N ASN A 159 13.32 18.22 -27.71
CA ASN A 159 14.04 18.03 -26.43
C ASN A 159 13.38 18.75 -25.24
N VAL A 160 12.53 19.75 -25.48
CA VAL A 160 11.74 20.48 -24.47
C VAL A 160 10.23 20.27 -24.63
N GLY A 161 9.83 19.35 -25.51
CA GLY A 161 8.43 19.07 -25.83
C GLY A 161 7.84 17.96 -24.95
N ASN A 162 6.56 18.10 -24.60
CA ASN A 162 5.75 17.03 -24.03
C ASN A 162 4.39 16.97 -24.75
N VAL A 163 4.01 15.79 -25.22
CA VAL A 163 2.75 15.59 -25.95
C VAL A 163 1.72 14.94 -25.03
N LYS A 164 0.56 15.57 -24.89
CA LYS A 164 -0.55 15.09 -24.07
C LYS A 164 -1.84 15.02 -24.87
N GLU A 165 -2.52 13.90 -24.80
CA GLU A 165 -3.85 13.75 -25.39
C GLU A 165 -4.90 14.52 -24.57
N VAL A 166 -5.79 15.23 -25.25
CA VAL A 166 -6.79 16.11 -24.61
C VAL A 166 -8.21 15.61 -24.85
N ASP A 167 -8.54 15.29 -26.10
CA ASP A 167 -9.87 14.82 -26.53
C ASP A 167 -9.71 13.81 -27.68
N ARG A 168 -10.80 13.18 -28.12
CA ARG A 168 -10.83 12.15 -29.18
C ARG A 168 -10.09 12.53 -30.47
N ARG A 169 -10.01 13.82 -30.81
CA ARG A 169 -9.31 14.32 -32.01
C ARG A 169 -8.24 15.38 -31.71
N SER A 170 -7.96 15.67 -30.45
CA SER A 170 -7.13 16.81 -30.06
C SER A 170 -6.02 16.42 -29.09
N PHE A 171 -4.85 17.01 -29.29
CA PHE A 171 -3.67 16.81 -28.45
C PHE A 171 -2.88 18.11 -28.27
N ASP A 172 -2.21 18.25 -27.14
CA ASP A 172 -1.40 19.41 -26.78
C ASP A 172 0.09 19.04 -26.84
N LEU A 173 0.86 19.79 -27.62
CA LEU A 173 2.33 19.84 -27.50
C LEU A 173 2.71 20.98 -26.57
N THR A 174 3.11 20.64 -25.35
CA THR A 174 3.49 21.57 -24.30
C THR A 174 5.00 21.75 -24.29
N THR A 175 5.44 23.01 -24.30
CA THR A 175 6.82 23.40 -24.01
C THR A 175 6.85 24.31 -22.78
N PRO A 176 8.03 24.58 -22.17
CA PRO A 176 8.14 25.52 -21.04
C PRO A 176 7.64 26.93 -21.36
N TYR A 177 7.51 27.27 -22.64
CA TYR A 177 7.22 28.62 -23.11
C TYR A 177 5.79 28.76 -23.66
N ARG A 178 5.21 27.68 -24.20
CA ARG A 178 3.89 27.72 -24.86
C ARG A 178 3.26 26.32 -24.98
N ILE A 179 1.93 26.29 -24.94
CA ILE A 179 1.14 25.11 -25.31
C ILE A 179 0.62 25.27 -26.74
N PHE A 180 0.85 24.26 -27.58
CA PHE A 180 0.34 24.17 -28.94
C PHE A 180 -0.77 23.11 -29.00
N SER A 181 -2.03 23.56 -29.01
CA SER A 181 -3.20 22.68 -29.07
C SER A 181 -3.59 22.35 -30.52
N PHE A 182 -3.32 21.12 -30.93
CA PHE A 182 -3.62 20.60 -32.27
C PHE A 182 -4.91 19.79 -32.28
N SER A 183 -5.60 19.80 -33.43
CA SER A 183 -6.72 18.89 -33.73
C SER A 183 -6.52 18.25 -35.10
N ALA A 184 -6.70 16.93 -35.16
CA ALA A 184 -6.63 16.10 -36.36
C ALA A 184 -8.04 15.81 -36.91
N ASP A 185 -8.13 15.32 -38.15
CA ASP A 185 -9.43 15.05 -38.79
C ASP A 185 -10.11 13.79 -38.24
N SER A 186 -9.32 12.85 -37.72
CA SER A 186 -9.78 11.60 -37.12
C SER A 186 -9.00 11.21 -35.87
N GLU A 187 -9.57 10.28 -35.09
CA GLU A 187 -8.90 9.70 -33.91
C GLU A 187 -7.64 8.90 -34.30
N GLN A 188 -7.72 8.13 -35.39
CA GLN A 188 -6.59 7.38 -35.93
C GLN A 188 -5.45 8.32 -36.34
N GLU A 189 -5.75 9.41 -37.05
CA GLU A 189 -4.73 10.38 -37.46
C GLU A 189 -4.09 11.07 -36.23
N LYS A 190 -4.88 11.38 -35.20
CA LYS A 190 -4.36 11.88 -33.92
C LYS A 190 -3.37 10.91 -33.29
N GLU A 191 -3.66 9.61 -33.26
CA GLU A 191 -2.77 8.59 -32.69
C GLU A 191 -1.42 8.56 -33.42
N GLU A 192 -1.45 8.56 -34.75
CA GLU A 192 -0.22 8.59 -35.55
C GLU A 192 0.60 9.88 -35.35
N TRP A 193 -0.05 11.04 -35.17
CA TRP A 193 0.64 12.29 -34.87
C TRP A 193 1.26 12.30 -33.47
N VAL A 194 0.54 11.78 -32.47
CA VAL A 194 1.04 11.67 -31.10
C VAL A 194 2.24 10.72 -31.05
N GLU A 195 2.16 9.57 -31.72
CA GLU A 195 3.26 8.61 -31.81
C GLU A 195 4.50 9.23 -32.48
N ALA A 196 4.34 9.89 -33.63
CA ALA A 196 5.46 10.52 -34.34
C ALA A 196 6.13 11.62 -33.51
N MET A 197 5.35 12.48 -32.83
CA MET A 197 5.91 13.53 -31.99
C MET A 197 6.55 12.98 -30.70
N GLN A 198 6.00 11.91 -30.11
CA GLN A 198 6.62 11.23 -28.96
C GLN A 198 7.95 10.56 -29.35
N GLN A 199 8.02 9.97 -30.54
CA GLN A 199 9.25 9.38 -31.07
C GLN A 199 10.32 10.45 -31.30
N SER A 200 9.96 11.58 -31.90
CA SER A 200 10.84 12.74 -32.10
C SER A 200 11.36 13.32 -30.77
N ILE A 201 10.54 13.38 -29.72
CA ILE A 201 10.99 13.74 -28.36
C ILE A 201 12.03 12.75 -27.84
N ALA A 202 11.78 11.44 -28.00
CA ALA A 202 12.69 10.40 -27.53
C ALA A 202 14.05 10.45 -28.25
N GLU A 203 14.06 10.73 -29.55
CA GLU A 203 15.28 10.89 -30.35
C GLU A 203 16.05 12.15 -29.95
N ALA A 204 15.37 13.27 -29.78
CA ALA A 204 15.96 14.53 -29.33
C ALA A 204 16.64 14.43 -27.94
N LEU A 205 16.21 13.48 -27.11
CA LEU A 205 16.74 13.22 -25.78
C LEU A 205 17.77 12.07 -25.73
N SER A 206 17.99 11.36 -26.84
CA SER A 206 18.78 10.12 -26.87
C SER A 206 20.27 10.35 -27.18
N THR A 207 21.17 9.95 -26.28
CA THR A 207 22.63 9.85 -26.48
C THR A 207 23.07 8.39 -26.48
N LEU A 208 23.75 7.91 -27.53
CA LEU A 208 24.14 6.49 -27.67
C LEU A 208 25.40 6.06 -26.89
N GLU A 209 26.20 7.02 -26.42
CA GLU A 209 27.52 6.80 -25.80
C GLU A 209 27.52 5.76 -24.66
N VAL A 210 26.60 5.90 -23.68
CA VAL A 210 26.51 4.98 -22.54
C VAL A 210 26.03 3.59 -22.98
N ALA A 211 25.05 3.54 -23.88
CA ALA A 211 24.49 2.28 -24.37
C ALA A 211 25.55 1.44 -25.09
N GLU A 212 26.38 2.07 -25.93
CA GLU A 212 27.49 1.39 -26.63
C GLU A 212 28.52 0.82 -25.66
N ARG A 213 28.88 1.56 -24.61
CA ARG A 213 29.82 1.10 -23.57
C ARG A 213 29.30 -0.08 -22.76
N ILE A 214 28.00 -0.11 -22.43
CA ILE A 214 27.39 -1.23 -21.68
C ILE A 214 27.18 -2.45 -22.60
N TRP A 215 26.82 -2.24 -23.87
CA TRP A 215 26.71 -3.30 -24.88
C TRP A 215 28.05 -3.86 -25.36
N ALA A 216 29.18 -3.30 -24.92
CA ALA A 216 30.49 -3.90 -25.14
C ALA A 216 30.55 -5.32 -24.55
N VAL A 217 29.84 -5.56 -23.44
CA VAL A 217 29.67 -6.88 -22.84
C VAL A 217 28.54 -7.64 -23.55
N GLU A 218 28.83 -8.86 -24.01
CA GLU A 218 27.92 -9.63 -24.86
C GLU A 218 26.60 -9.98 -24.16
N SER A 219 26.63 -10.35 -22.87
CA SER A 219 25.41 -10.69 -22.11
C SER A 219 24.48 -9.51 -21.89
N ASN A 220 24.99 -8.28 -21.93
CA ASN A 220 24.20 -7.05 -21.83
C ASN A 220 23.52 -6.68 -23.17
N ARG A 221 23.85 -7.36 -24.28
CA ARG A 221 23.18 -7.16 -25.58
C ARG A 221 21.83 -7.84 -25.68
N LEU A 222 21.47 -8.66 -24.69
CA LEU A 222 20.17 -9.32 -24.60
C LEU A 222 19.49 -8.88 -23.30
N CYS A 223 18.19 -8.66 -23.35
CA CYS A 223 17.38 -8.32 -22.19
C CYS A 223 17.48 -9.42 -21.12
N ALA A 224 17.78 -9.03 -19.88
CA ALA A 224 17.97 -9.94 -18.75
C ALA A 224 16.75 -10.83 -18.44
N ASP A 225 15.54 -10.44 -18.89
CA ASP A 225 14.30 -11.16 -18.59
C ASP A 225 13.74 -11.96 -19.75
N CYS A 226 13.67 -11.35 -20.94
CA CYS A 226 12.99 -11.94 -22.09
C CYS A 226 13.91 -12.19 -23.30
N GLY A 227 15.21 -11.89 -23.19
CA GLY A 227 16.17 -12.13 -24.27
C GLY A 227 16.05 -11.22 -25.49
N SER A 228 15.20 -10.18 -25.46
CA SER A 228 15.11 -9.21 -26.57
C SER A 228 16.46 -8.53 -26.84
N PRO A 229 16.88 -8.38 -28.10
CA PRO A 229 18.18 -7.81 -28.43
C PRO A 229 18.27 -6.31 -28.17
N LYS A 230 19.50 -5.83 -27.96
CA LYS A 230 19.92 -4.43 -27.75
C LYS A 230 19.02 -3.67 -26.75
N PRO A 231 18.90 -4.14 -25.50
CA PRO A 231 18.10 -3.48 -24.47
C PRO A 231 18.68 -2.09 -24.14
N ASP A 232 17.86 -1.05 -24.16
CA ASP A 232 18.26 0.35 -23.93
C ASP A 232 17.81 0.95 -22.60
N TRP A 233 17.41 0.09 -21.66
CA TRP A 233 17.09 0.44 -20.28
C TRP A 233 17.86 -0.46 -19.31
N ALA A 234 18.02 -0.03 -18.08
CA ALA A 234 18.63 -0.83 -17.03
C ALA A 234 17.98 -0.58 -15.67
N SER A 235 18.02 -1.59 -14.80
CA SER A 235 17.71 -1.44 -13.37
C SER A 235 19.03 -1.29 -12.60
N ILE A 236 19.34 -0.08 -12.16
CA ILE A 236 20.67 0.26 -11.61
C ILE A 236 20.96 -0.44 -10.27
N ASN A 237 19.94 -0.70 -9.44
CA ASN A 237 20.11 -1.38 -8.15
C ASN A 237 20.21 -2.91 -8.27
N LEU A 238 19.59 -3.49 -9.31
CA LEU A 238 19.62 -4.93 -9.59
C LEU A 238 20.78 -5.32 -10.52
N CYS A 239 21.44 -4.33 -11.12
CA CYS A 239 22.50 -4.48 -12.12
C CYS A 239 22.09 -5.32 -13.36
N VAL A 240 20.86 -5.12 -13.85
CA VAL A 240 20.34 -5.78 -15.06
C VAL A 240 20.00 -4.79 -16.17
N VAL A 241 20.28 -5.15 -17.41
CA VAL A 241 19.96 -4.42 -18.65
C VAL A 241 18.75 -5.08 -19.32
N ILE A 242 17.72 -4.30 -19.58
CA ILE A 242 16.38 -4.75 -19.93
C ILE A 242 15.78 -3.94 -21.10
N CYS A 243 14.91 -4.56 -21.89
CA CYS A 243 14.26 -3.88 -23.02
C CYS A 243 13.16 -2.91 -22.55
N LYS A 244 12.76 -1.95 -23.40
CA LYS A 244 11.67 -0.98 -23.11
C LYS A 244 10.38 -1.64 -22.59
N ARG A 245 10.00 -2.81 -23.12
CA ARG A 245 8.79 -3.55 -22.68
C ARG A 245 8.93 -4.07 -21.25
N CYS A 246 10.07 -4.69 -20.91
CA CYS A 246 10.34 -5.12 -19.53
C CYS A 246 10.51 -3.92 -18.61
N ALA A 247 11.18 -2.85 -19.05
CA ALA A 247 11.33 -1.62 -18.28
C ALA A 247 9.99 -0.99 -17.88
N GLY A 248 8.97 -1.07 -18.75
CA GLY A 248 7.60 -0.68 -18.42
C GLY A 248 7.01 -1.45 -17.25
N GLU A 249 7.15 -2.78 -17.26
CA GLU A 249 6.66 -3.65 -16.18
C GLU A 249 7.49 -3.52 -14.89
N HIS A 250 8.82 -3.34 -15.01
CA HIS A 250 9.69 -3.04 -13.87
C HIS A 250 9.24 -1.78 -13.12
N ARG A 251 8.87 -0.70 -13.82
CA ARG A 251 8.33 0.50 -13.17
C ARG A 251 7.08 0.19 -12.33
N GLY A 252 6.26 -0.76 -12.77
CA GLY A 252 5.09 -1.24 -12.04
C GLY A 252 5.40 -2.00 -10.73
N LEU A 253 6.64 -2.46 -10.53
CA LEU A 253 7.07 -3.08 -9.27
C LEU A 253 7.37 -2.05 -8.17
N GLY A 254 7.65 -0.81 -8.56
CA GLY A 254 7.96 0.30 -7.66
C GLY A 254 9.46 0.53 -7.39
N PRO A 255 9.84 1.76 -7.02
CA PRO A 255 11.24 2.19 -6.91
C PRO A 255 12.02 1.57 -5.74
N GLY A 256 11.33 0.96 -4.77
CA GLY A 256 11.95 0.21 -3.68
C GLY A 256 12.49 -1.17 -4.09
N ILE A 257 12.03 -1.71 -5.24
CA ILE A 257 12.44 -3.02 -5.75
C ILE A 257 13.35 -2.85 -6.96
N THR A 258 13.00 -1.98 -7.90
CA THR A 258 13.76 -1.78 -9.15
C THR A 258 13.85 -0.31 -9.50
N LYS A 259 15.05 0.15 -9.79
CA LYS A 259 15.37 1.55 -10.13
C LYS A 259 15.72 1.63 -11.61
N VAL A 260 14.68 1.79 -12.43
CA VAL A 260 14.81 1.81 -13.89
C VAL A 260 15.36 3.14 -14.40
N ARG A 261 16.39 3.10 -15.26
CA ARG A 261 17.00 4.25 -15.94
C ARG A 261 17.24 3.94 -17.42
N SER A 262 17.12 4.96 -18.25
CA SER A 262 17.40 4.88 -19.68
C SER A 262 18.90 4.93 -19.92
N LEU A 263 19.41 4.04 -20.75
CA LEU A 263 20.81 4.12 -21.22
C LEU A 263 21.03 5.32 -22.14
N LYS A 264 19.96 5.78 -22.81
CA LYS A 264 20.04 6.82 -23.83
C LYS A 264 19.66 8.20 -23.32
N MET A 265 18.72 8.30 -22.38
CA MET A 265 18.11 9.57 -21.97
C MET A 265 18.61 10.09 -20.61
N ASP A 266 19.09 9.23 -19.71
CA ASP A 266 19.41 9.59 -18.32
C ASP A 266 20.91 9.86 -18.09
N ARG A 267 21.55 10.70 -18.93
CA ARG A 267 23.02 10.90 -18.92
C ARG A 267 23.62 11.23 -17.55
N LYS A 268 22.91 12.00 -16.71
CA LYS A 268 23.40 12.41 -15.38
C LYS A 268 23.47 11.27 -14.37
N VAL A 269 22.77 10.16 -14.61
CA VAL A 269 22.74 9.03 -13.69
C VAL A 269 23.89 8.06 -13.95
N TRP A 270 24.41 8.01 -15.17
CA TRP A 270 25.48 7.11 -15.57
C TRP A 270 26.85 7.71 -15.28
N THR A 271 27.32 7.51 -14.05
CA THR A 271 28.70 7.79 -13.63
C THR A 271 29.67 6.75 -14.21
N GLU A 272 30.97 7.06 -14.19
CA GLU A 272 31.99 6.15 -14.69
C GLU A 272 32.03 4.85 -13.88
N GLU A 273 31.86 4.95 -12.56
CA GLU A 273 31.78 3.83 -11.63
C GLU A 273 30.56 2.94 -11.90
N LEU A 274 29.40 3.53 -12.21
CA LEU A 274 28.19 2.76 -12.51
C LEU A 274 28.29 2.06 -13.88
N ILE A 275 28.89 2.71 -14.87
CA ILE A 275 29.15 2.08 -16.18
C ILE A 275 30.09 0.88 -15.98
N GLU A 276 31.17 1.05 -15.21
CA GLU A 276 32.11 -0.03 -14.92
C GLU A 276 31.47 -1.17 -14.12
N LEU A 277 30.60 -0.87 -13.16
CA LEU A 277 29.81 -1.87 -12.43
C LEU A 277 28.99 -2.75 -13.39
N PHE A 278 28.34 -2.15 -14.39
CA PHE A 278 27.58 -2.90 -15.41
C PHE A 278 28.47 -3.66 -16.40
N GLN A 279 29.72 -3.22 -16.60
CA GLN A 279 30.69 -3.92 -17.44
C GLN A 279 31.28 -5.16 -16.73
N GLN A 280 31.51 -5.09 -15.42
CA GLN A 280 32.08 -6.20 -14.64
C GLN A 280 31.02 -7.18 -14.14
N PHE A 281 29.84 -6.68 -13.74
CA PHE A 281 28.78 -7.47 -13.13
C PHE A 281 27.71 -7.88 -14.16
N GLY A 282 26.96 -6.89 -14.64
CA GLY A 282 26.00 -7.00 -15.73
C GLY A 282 24.99 -8.16 -15.64
N ASN A 283 24.38 -8.48 -16.79
CA ASN A 283 23.31 -9.48 -16.88
C ASN A 283 23.77 -10.89 -16.53
N THR A 284 25.03 -11.26 -16.82
CA THR A 284 25.54 -12.61 -16.53
C THR A 284 25.51 -12.89 -15.04
N MET A 285 26.20 -12.06 -14.24
CA MET A 285 26.31 -12.28 -12.80
C MET A 285 24.96 -12.07 -12.13
N ALA A 286 24.21 -11.04 -12.53
CA ALA A 286 22.89 -10.79 -11.97
C ALA A 286 21.92 -11.96 -12.21
N ASN A 287 21.94 -12.60 -13.39
CA ASN A 287 21.05 -13.74 -13.65
C ASN A 287 21.56 -15.06 -13.04
N GLN A 288 22.85 -15.21 -12.74
CA GLN A 288 23.32 -16.33 -11.91
C GLN A 288 22.69 -16.31 -10.51
N PHE A 289 22.38 -15.11 -10.00
CA PHE A 289 21.58 -14.97 -8.79
C PHE A 289 20.08 -15.00 -9.09
N TRP A 290 19.54 -14.01 -9.80
CA TRP A 290 18.09 -13.79 -9.97
C TRP A 290 17.36 -14.83 -10.82
N ALA A 291 18.07 -15.51 -11.72
CA ALA A 291 17.49 -16.47 -12.66
C ALA A 291 18.10 -17.88 -12.52
N ALA A 292 18.78 -18.16 -11.40
CA ALA A 292 19.48 -19.43 -11.15
C ALA A 292 18.58 -20.65 -11.37
N ASN A 293 17.33 -20.54 -10.94
CA ASN A 293 16.36 -21.63 -10.89
C ASN A 293 15.12 -21.36 -11.76
N VAL A 294 15.24 -20.59 -12.86
CA VAL A 294 14.11 -20.36 -13.77
C VAL A 294 13.86 -21.61 -14.60
N PRO A 295 12.70 -22.29 -14.44
CA PRO A 295 12.39 -23.43 -15.29
C PRO A 295 12.07 -22.97 -16.72
N PRO A 296 12.42 -23.76 -17.75
CA PRO A 296 12.13 -23.40 -19.14
C PRO A 296 10.65 -23.11 -19.43
N SER A 297 9.73 -23.69 -18.66
CA SER A 297 8.28 -23.50 -18.77
C SER A 297 7.79 -22.12 -18.30
N GLU A 298 8.52 -21.45 -17.40
CA GLU A 298 8.17 -20.11 -16.89
C GLU A 298 8.99 -18.99 -17.52
N ALA A 299 10.03 -19.34 -18.30
CA ALA A 299 10.84 -18.38 -19.01
C ALA A 299 10.02 -17.63 -20.09
N ILE A 300 10.10 -16.31 -20.07
CA ILE A 300 9.40 -15.45 -21.04
C ILE A 300 10.27 -15.15 -22.27
N SER A 301 9.63 -14.79 -23.38
CA SER A 301 10.30 -14.50 -24.65
C SER A 301 10.02 -13.07 -25.15
N PRO A 302 10.67 -12.59 -26.23
CA PRO A 302 10.41 -11.26 -26.77
C PRO A 302 8.97 -11.08 -27.26
N THR A 303 8.25 -12.16 -27.58
CA THR A 303 6.86 -12.13 -28.05
C THR A 303 5.83 -12.20 -26.92
N SER A 304 6.23 -12.55 -25.69
CA SER A 304 5.35 -12.64 -24.53
C SER A 304 4.50 -11.38 -24.30
N GLY A 305 3.26 -11.57 -23.82
CA GLY A 305 2.31 -10.50 -23.53
C GLY A 305 2.66 -9.72 -22.25
N SER A 306 2.10 -8.53 -22.07
CA SER A 306 2.40 -7.67 -20.90
C SER A 306 2.05 -8.33 -19.57
N GLN A 307 0.90 -9.00 -19.47
CA GLN A 307 0.48 -9.71 -18.25
C GLN A 307 1.41 -10.88 -17.89
N GLU A 308 1.91 -11.61 -18.89
CA GLU A 308 2.87 -12.69 -18.70
C GLU A 308 4.22 -12.15 -18.21
N ARG A 309 4.73 -11.08 -18.84
CA ARG A 309 5.93 -10.38 -18.37
C ARG A 309 5.78 -9.91 -16.93
N ARG A 310 4.67 -9.26 -16.60
CA ARG A 310 4.40 -8.74 -15.26
C ARG A 310 4.47 -9.85 -14.21
N ARG A 311 3.82 -11.00 -14.48
CA ARG A 311 3.85 -12.16 -13.58
C ARG A 311 5.27 -12.68 -13.38
N PHE A 312 6.03 -12.87 -14.46
CA PHE A 312 7.42 -13.34 -14.39
C PHE A 312 8.32 -12.38 -13.62
N LEU A 313 8.23 -11.07 -13.85
CA LEU A 313 9.02 -10.05 -13.16
C LEU A 313 8.69 -9.95 -11.67
N ILE A 314 7.41 -10.09 -11.30
CA ILE A 314 6.99 -10.17 -9.88
C ILE A 314 7.65 -11.39 -9.23
N ALA A 315 7.53 -12.57 -9.84
CA ALA A 315 8.13 -13.80 -9.31
C ALA A 315 9.66 -13.69 -9.19
N LYS A 316 10.32 -13.14 -10.22
CA LYS A 316 11.79 -13.02 -10.28
C LYS A 316 12.35 -12.04 -9.26
N TYR A 317 11.82 -10.81 -9.20
CA TYR A 317 12.47 -9.71 -8.46
C TYR A 317 11.75 -9.29 -7.17
N ARG A 318 10.42 -9.39 -7.11
CA ARG A 318 9.66 -9.04 -5.90
C ARG A 318 9.58 -10.22 -4.94
N GLU A 319 9.26 -11.40 -5.45
CA GLU A 319 9.15 -12.62 -4.65
C GLU A 319 10.50 -13.34 -4.50
N GLY A 320 11.45 -13.07 -5.40
CA GLY A 320 12.76 -13.74 -5.40
C GLY A 320 12.68 -15.23 -5.70
N LYS A 321 11.61 -15.70 -6.36
CA LYS A 321 11.26 -17.13 -6.55
C LYS A 321 12.39 -17.96 -7.15
N TYR A 322 13.10 -17.40 -8.14
CA TYR A 322 14.10 -18.15 -8.90
C TYR A 322 15.53 -17.92 -8.43
N ARG A 323 15.71 -17.18 -7.33
CA ARG A 323 17.04 -16.74 -6.93
C ARG A 323 17.88 -17.87 -6.36
N HIS A 324 19.20 -17.70 -6.36
CA HIS A 324 20.10 -18.53 -5.60
C HIS A 324 20.11 -18.10 -4.12
N TYR A 325 19.62 -18.94 -3.20
CA TYR A 325 19.60 -18.61 -1.77
C TYR A 325 20.99 -18.76 -1.15
N HIS A 326 21.38 -17.78 -0.33
CA HIS A 326 22.61 -17.86 0.45
C HIS A 326 22.46 -18.88 1.59
N PRO A 327 23.49 -19.68 1.94
CA PRO A 327 23.41 -20.64 3.04
C PRO A 327 23.01 -20.05 4.40
N LEU A 328 23.30 -18.78 4.63
CA LEU A 328 22.95 -18.04 5.87
C LEU A 328 21.53 -17.46 5.86
N PHE A 329 20.73 -17.74 4.83
CA PHE A 329 19.36 -17.22 4.73
C PHE A 329 18.51 -17.62 5.95
N GLY A 330 17.92 -16.63 6.62
CA GLY A 330 17.14 -16.82 7.86
C GLY A 330 17.89 -16.43 9.14
N ASN A 331 19.23 -16.30 9.11
CA ASN A 331 20.04 -15.82 10.22
C ASN A 331 20.54 -14.38 9.96
N GLN A 332 19.80 -13.40 10.48
CA GLN A 332 20.07 -11.98 10.22
C GLN A 332 21.46 -11.54 10.71
N GLU A 333 21.88 -11.99 11.89
CA GLU A 333 23.15 -11.57 12.48
C GLU A 333 24.34 -12.10 11.69
N GLU A 334 24.28 -13.35 11.24
CA GLU A 334 25.33 -13.94 10.41
C GLU A 334 25.36 -13.35 9.00
N LEU A 335 24.19 -13.03 8.42
CA LEU A 335 24.09 -12.33 7.14
C LEU A 335 24.71 -10.92 7.22
N ASP A 336 24.40 -10.17 8.28
CA ASP A 336 24.93 -8.82 8.50
C ASP A 336 26.45 -8.87 8.73
N ARG A 337 26.93 -9.85 9.49
CA ARG A 337 28.38 -10.06 9.72
C ARG A 337 29.09 -10.45 8.43
N ALA A 338 28.52 -11.36 7.64
CA ALA A 338 29.07 -11.77 6.35
C ALA A 338 29.09 -10.61 5.36
N LEU A 339 28.06 -9.74 5.36
CA LEU A 339 28.03 -8.54 4.53
C LEU A 339 29.19 -7.60 4.87
N CYS A 340 29.42 -7.34 6.17
CA CYS A 340 30.54 -6.52 6.62
C CYS A 340 31.90 -7.05 6.16
N VAL A 341 32.06 -8.37 6.03
CA VAL A 341 33.28 -8.97 5.47
C VAL A 341 33.31 -8.81 3.94
N ALA A 342 32.22 -9.17 3.26
CA ALA A 342 32.15 -9.17 1.79
C ALA A 342 32.43 -7.78 1.19
N VAL A 343 31.91 -6.71 1.80
CA VAL A 343 32.08 -5.33 1.31
C VAL A 343 33.53 -4.82 1.40
N THR A 344 34.40 -5.48 2.16
CA THR A 344 35.85 -5.17 2.17
C THR A 344 36.60 -5.80 1.00
N THR A 345 35.96 -6.72 0.28
CA THR A 345 36.49 -7.45 -0.88
C THR A 345 35.88 -6.93 -2.18
N SER A 346 36.42 -7.36 -3.32
CA SER A 346 35.87 -7.05 -4.64
C SER A 346 34.72 -7.97 -5.07
N ASP A 347 34.27 -8.89 -4.20
CA ASP A 347 33.23 -9.87 -4.55
C ASP A 347 31.83 -9.25 -4.50
N LEU A 348 31.42 -8.69 -5.64
CA LEU A 348 30.09 -8.12 -5.81
C LEU A 348 28.97 -9.18 -5.84
N ALA A 349 29.29 -10.43 -6.19
CA ALA A 349 28.30 -11.50 -6.28
C ALA A 349 27.90 -11.98 -4.89
N GLU A 350 28.88 -12.12 -4.00
CA GLU A 350 28.65 -12.40 -2.58
C GLU A 350 27.86 -11.25 -1.91
N THR A 351 28.26 -9.99 -2.14
CA THR A 351 27.49 -8.83 -1.64
C THR A 351 26.06 -8.83 -2.17
N GLN A 352 25.84 -9.15 -3.45
CA GLN A 352 24.50 -9.27 -4.04
C GLN A 352 23.68 -10.35 -3.33
N ALA A 353 24.26 -11.54 -3.14
CA ALA A 353 23.58 -12.65 -2.49
C ALA A 353 23.19 -12.30 -1.06
N LEU A 354 24.09 -11.71 -0.28
CA LEU A 354 23.86 -11.32 1.12
C LEU A 354 22.77 -10.25 1.25
N LEU A 355 22.86 -9.16 0.48
CA LEU A 355 21.87 -8.08 0.50
C LEU A 355 20.47 -8.58 0.15
N PHE A 356 20.36 -9.33 -0.94
CA PHE A 356 19.06 -9.82 -1.40
C PHE A 356 18.59 -11.07 -0.64
N CYS A 357 19.43 -11.67 0.21
CA CYS A 357 19.01 -12.67 1.19
C CYS A 357 18.61 -12.08 2.56
N GLY A 358 18.74 -10.77 2.75
CA GLY A 358 18.19 -10.06 3.91
C GLY A 358 19.20 -9.24 4.72
N ALA A 359 20.49 -9.26 4.37
CA ALA A 359 21.48 -8.44 5.08
C ALA A 359 21.15 -6.94 4.96
N SER A 360 21.26 -6.22 6.07
CA SER A 360 20.97 -4.79 6.13
C SER A 360 22.13 -3.98 5.57
N VAL A 361 21.85 -3.12 4.58
CA VAL A 361 22.82 -2.17 4.00
C VAL A 361 23.38 -1.20 5.06
N THR A 362 22.69 -1.06 6.19
CA THR A 362 23.06 -0.20 7.32
C THR A 362 23.27 -1.00 8.61
N CYS A 363 23.64 -2.28 8.54
CA CYS A 363 23.95 -3.06 9.73
C CYS A 363 25.11 -2.44 10.52
N ASP A 364 25.12 -2.67 11.83
CA ASP A 364 26.24 -2.27 12.67
C ASP A 364 27.43 -3.20 12.39
N THR A 365 28.58 -2.59 12.17
CA THR A 365 29.83 -3.27 11.85
C THR A 365 30.61 -3.65 13.10
N GLY A 366 30.22 -3.11 14.26
CA GLY A 366 30.94 -3.23 15.53
C GLY A 366 32.20 -2.36 15.60
N ASP A 367 32.48 -1.53 14.59
CA ASP A 367 33.61 -0.61 14.54
C ASP A 367 33.14 0.85 14.63
N PRO A 368 33.43 1.57 15.74
CA PRO A 368 33.03 2.96 15.93
C PRO A 368 33.55 3.92 14.84
N GLN A 369 34.64 3.58 14.15
CA GLN A 369 35.20 4.41 13.07
C GLN A 369 34.53 4.14 11.73
N CYS A 370 33.85 3.00 11.56
CA CYS A 370 33.19 2.61 10.31
C CYS A 370 31.83 1.97 10.61
N PRO A 371 30.85 2.72 11.14
CA PRO A 371 29.61 2.16 11.71
C PRO A 371 28.64 1.55 10.69
N THR A 372 28.97 1.54 9.39
CA THR A 372 28.11 0.98 8.33
C THR A 372 28.94 0.22 7.29
N PRO A 373 28.36 -0.76 6.57
CA PRO A 373 29.02 -1.45 5.47
C PRO A 373 29.56 -0.51 4.39
N LEU A 374 28.87 0.60 4.14
CA LEU A 374 29.33 1.62 3.20
C LEU A 374 30.64 2.28 3.66
N ALA A 375 30.75 2.61 4.95
CA ALA A 375 31.97 3.18 5.53
C ALA A 375 33.13 2.15 5.54
N LEU A 376 32.83 0.86 5.75
CA LEU A 376 33.81 -0.21 5.60
C LEU A 376 34.33 -0.32 4.16
N ALA A 377 33.43 -0.32 3.17
CA ALA A 377 33.80 -0.36 1.77
C ALA A 377 34.68 0.85 1.38
N GLU A 378 34.34 2.04 1.88
CA GLU A 378 35.12 3.27 1.68
C GLU A 378 36.53 3.16 2.27
N ARG A 379 36.65 2.71 3.52
CA ARG A 379 37.95 2.48 4.17
C ARG A 379 38.80 1.45 3.45
N SER A 380 38.17 0.41 2.90
CA SER A 380 38.83 -0.64 2.13
C SER A 380 39.09 -0.27 0.65
N GLY A 381 38.71 0.94 0.22
CA GLY A 381 38.91 1.41 -1.16
C GLY A 381 38.06 0.68 -2.20
N GLN A 382 36.97 0.02 -1.80
CA GLN A 382 36.11 -0.77 -2.67
C GLN A 382 35.05 0.09 -3.38
N ARG A 383 35.48 0.90 -4.34
CA ARG A 383 34.62 1.86 -5.06
C ARG A 383 33.36 1.25 -5.71
N LEU A 384 33.44 0.04 -6.26
CA LEU A 384 32.30 -0.62 -6.89
C LEU A 384 31.31 -1.18 -5.87
N GLN A 385 31.81 -1.67 -4.72
CA GLN A 385 30.95 -2.06 -3.59
C GLN A 385 30.19 -0.83 -3.07
N MET A 386 30.86 0.31 -2.93
CA MET A 386 30.24 1.56 -2.52
C MET A 386 29.11 1.97 -3.49
N GLU A 387 29.39 1.96 -4.80
CA GLU A 387 28.39 2.29 -5.82
C GLU A 387 27.18 1.35 -5.75
N PHE A 388 27.41 0.04 -5.61
CA PHE A 388 26.35 -0.96 -5.48
C PHE A 388 25.51 -0.79 -4.20
N LEU A 389 26.16 -0.52 -3.06
CA LEU A 389 25.50 -0.25 -1.78
C LEU A 389 24.70 1.06 -1.81
N LEU A 390 25.21 2.12 -2.45
CA LEU A 390 24.51 3.40 -2.60
C LEU A 390 23.20 3.25 -3.38
N HIS A 391 23.23 2.51 -4.50
CA HIS A 391 22.02 2.20 -5.26
C HIS A 391 21.08 1.25 -4.51
N ASN A 392 21.55 0.56 -3.47
CA ASN A 392 20.74 -0.29 -2.61
C ASN A 392 20.39 0.31 -1.24
N LYS A 393 20.88 1.50 -0.88
CA LYS A 393 20.66 2.14 0.43
C LYS A 393 19.20 2.40 0.78
N THR A 394 18.39 2.78 -0.22
CA THR A 394 16.94 2.92 -0.09
C THR A 394 16.17 1.73 -0.65
N SER A 395 16.89 0.83 -1.31
CA SER A 395 16.41 -0.52 -1.61
C SER A 395 16.57 -1.33 -0.33
N GLY A 396 15.84 -0.93 0.71
CA GLY A 396 15.57 -1.88 1.78
C GLY A 396 14.92 -3.06 1.08
N TRP A 397 15.72 -4.10 0.80
CA TRP A 397 15.15 -5.40 0.59
C TRP A 397 14.27 -5.56 1.80
N PHE A 398 12.96 -5.54 1.60
CA PHE A 398 12.05 -6.08 2.59
C PHE A 398 12.44 -7.54 2.64
N GLY A 399 13.49 -7.85 3.41
CA GLY A 399 13.66 -9.15 3.98
C GLY A 399 12.29 -9.47 4.50
N GLY A 400 11.66 -10.46 3.88
CA GLY A 400 10.39 -10.98 4.33
C GLY A 400 10.59 -11.68 5.66
N CYS A 401 11.07 -10.98 6.68
CA CYS A 401 10.46 -11.00 7.98
C CYS A 401 9.57 -9.75 8.04
N CYS A 402 8.28 -9.95 7.78
CA CYS A 402 7.21 -9.34 8.57
C CYS A 402 7.59 -8.06 9.34
N GLY A 403 7.89 -6.99 8.60
CA GLY A 403 8.03 -5.63 9.08
C GLY A 403 7.01 -4.75 8.37
N ALA A 404 5.74 -5.15 8.43
CA ALA A 404 4.65 -4.28 8.01
C ALA A 404 4.47 -3.20 9.08
N GLY A 405 4.93 -1.99 8.77
CA GLY A 405 4.23 -0.79 9.22
C GLY A 405 2.76 -0.96 8.88
N TRP A 406 1.92 -0.83 9.89
CA TRP A 406 0.51 -1.18 9.83
C TRP A 406 -0.25 -0.40 8.76
N SER A 407 -0.46 -1.04 7.61
CA SER A 407 -1.46 -0.68 6.61
C SER A 407 -2.18 -1.98 6.28
N SER A 408 -3.26 -2.29 6.99
CA SER A 408 -4.59 -2.45 6.37
C SER A 408 -4.58 -3.36 5.14
N GLY A 409 -4.94 -4.64 5.36
CA GLY A 409 -5.32 -5.56 4.30
C GLY A 409 -4.20 -6.49 3.81
N GLY A 410 -4.07 -7.65 4.48
CA GLY A 410 -3.35 -8.83 3.98
C GLY A 410 -1.85 -8.86 4.30
N LEU A 411 -1.43 -9.80 5.15
CA LEU A 411 -0.03 -10.24 5.22
C LEU A 411 0.15 -11.51 4.36
N PRO A 412 1.39 -11.77 3.91
CA PRO A 412 1.68 -12.58 2.74
C PRO A 412 1.55 -14.07 3.04
N SER A 413 1.02 -14.84 2.08
CA SER A 413 1.21 -16.28 2.02
C SER A 413 2.66 -16.60 2.38
N ALA A 414 2.83 -17.51 3.34
CA ALA A 414 4.12 -17.95 3.85
C ALA A 414 5.17 -18.17 2.74
N LEU A 415 6.43 -17.92 3.08
CA LEU A 415 7.62 -18.36 2.34
C LEU A 415 7.55 -19.88 2.07
N LEU A 416 6.89 -20.25 0.99
CA LEU A 416 6.94 -21.58 0.39
C LEU A 416 7.17 -21.33 -1.10
N CYS A 417 8.33 -21.80 -1.56
CA CYS A 417 8.59 -22.02 -2.97
C CYS A 417 7.36 -22.70 -3.58
N ARG A 418 6.65 -21.98 -4.46
CA ARG A 418 5.59 -22.52 -5.34
C ARG A 418 6.23 -23.48 -6.34
N SER A 419 6.76 -24.58 -5.82
CA SER A 419 7.27 -25.74 -6.53
C SER A 419 6.10 -26.63 -6.93
N GLU A 420 6.18 -27.21 -8.12
CA GLU A 420 5.26 -28.28 -8.50
C GLU A 420 5.35 -29.40 -7.45
N PHE A 421 4.21 -29.81 -6.88
CA PHE A 421 4.17 -30.94 -5.96
C PHE A 421 4.74 -32.18 -6.64
N SER A 422 5.84 -32.71 -6.12
CA SER A 422 6.34 -34.01 -6.56
C SER A 422 5.50 -35.11 -5.91
N ARG A 423 4.91 -36.00 -6.71
CA ARG A 423 4.23 -37.19 -6.17
C ARG A 423 5.26 -38.04 -5.43
N ARG A 424 4.97 -38.35 -4.17
CA ARG A 424 5.77 -39.19 -3.29
C ARG A 424 4.88 -40.25 -2.66
N TRP A 425 5.46 -41.42 -2.43
CA TRP A 425 4.81 -42.47 -1.63
C TRP A 425 5.19 -42.24 -0.17
N CYS A 426 4.21 -42.09 0.72
CA CYS A 426 4.46 -41.83 2.14
C CYS A 426 3.91 -42.98 3.00
N THR A 427 4.64 -43.33 4.05
CA THR A 427 4.23 -44.35 5.03
C THR A 427 4.49 -43.83 6.44
N LEU A 428 3.56 -44.08 7.35
CA LEU A 428 3.73 -43.84 8.78
C LEU A 428 3.81 -45.19 9.48
N GLN A 429 4.99 -45.57 9.98
CA GLN A 429 5.24 -46.81 10.70
C GLN A 429 6.07 -46.54 11.95
N ASP A 430 5.66 -47.11 13.09
CA ASP A 430 6.37 -47.03 14.38
C ASP A 430 6.81 -45.61 14.78
N GLY A 431 5.96 -44.61 14.53
CA GLY A 431 6.25 -43.21 14.86
C GLY A 431 7.22 -42.51 13.91
N VAL A 432 7.48 -43.07 12.73
CA VAL A 432 8.32 -42.47 11.68
C VAL A 432 7.51 -42.29 10.41
N LEU A 433 7.45 -41.06 9.91
CA LEU A 433 6.88 -40.70 8.62
C LEU A 433 7.98 -40.71 7.56
N SER A 434 8.02 -41.77 6.76
CA SER A 434 9.00 -41.95 5.68
C SER A 434 8.35 -41.65 4.33
N TYR A 435 9.08 -40.96 3.45
CA TYR A 435 8.62 -40.67 2.09
C TYR A 435 9.63 -41.15 1.04
N TYR A 436 9.09 -41.72 -0.04
CA TYR A 436 9.81 -42.40 -1.10
C TYR A 436 9.43 -41.77 -2.45
N GLU A 437 10.32 -41.90 -3.43
CA GLU A 437 10.03 -41.50 -4.81
C GLU A 437 8.85 -42.26 -5.41
N ASN A 438 8.74 -43.56 -5.11
CA ASN A 438 7.64 -44.44 -5.49
C ASN A 438 7.56 -45.65 -4.54
N ASP A 439 6.53 -46.48 -4.69
CA ASP A 439 6.22 -47.66 -3.88
C ASP A 439 7.21 -48.83 -4.04
N ARG A 440 8.13 -48.77 -5.00
CA ARG A 440 9.12 -49.83 -5.31
C ARG A 440 10.51 -49.53 -4.76
N ASN A 441 10.76 -48.32 -4.28
CA ASN A 441 12.05 -47.94 -3.72
C ASN A 441 12.20 -48.53 -2.31
N ALA A 442 13.27 -49.28 -2.07
CA ALA A 442 13.56 -49.87 -0.75
C ALA A 442 14.14 -48.89 0.27
N VAL A 443 14.66 -47.75 -0.19
CA VAL A 443 15.30 -46.71 0.66
C VAL A 443 14.47 -45.43 0.60
N PRO A 444 14.10 -44.85 1.75
CA PRO A 444 13.35 -43.59 1.79
C PRO A 444 14.21 -42.41 1.33
N ASN A 445 13.56 -41.44 0.68
CA ASN A 445 14.16 -40.17 0.30
C ASN A 445 14.35 -39.25 1.51
N GLY A 446 13.53 -39.44 2.54
CA GLY A 446 13.69 -38.82 3.84
C GLY A 446 12.69 -39.37 4.85
N GLU A 447 12.97 -39.08 6.11
CA GLU A 447 12.20 -39.56 7.26
C GLU A 447 11.98 -38.39 8.22
N ILE A 448 10.81 -38.38 8.85
CA ILE A 448 10.43 -37.41 9.88
C ILE A 448 9.96 -38.22 11.08
N ARG A 449 10.66 -38.11 12.21
CA ARG A 449 10.21 -38.78 13.42
C ARG A 449 9.10 -37.96 14.05
N VAL A 450 8.05 -38.62 14.51
CA VAL A 450 6.89 -37.94 15.10
C VAL A 450 7.25 -37.24 16.41
N GLU A 451 8.26 -37.74 17.14
CA GLU A 451 8.84 -37.08 18.32
C GLU A 451 9.47 -35.72 18.01
N GLU A 452 9.92 -35.48 16.77
CA GLU A 452 10.52 -34.22 16.33
C GLU A 452 9.46 -33.21 15.85
N ILE A 453 8.19 -33.60 15.74
CA ILE A 453 7.12 -32.73 15.30
C ILE A 453 6.77 -31.77 16.44
N VAL A 454 6.63 -30.48 16.13
CA VAL A 454 6.25 -29.43 17.09
C VAL A 454 4.83 -28.95 16.82
N CYS A 455 4.45 -28.88 15.55
CA CYS A 455 3.16 -28.36 15.13
C CYS A 455 2.67 -28.98 13.81
N LEU A 456 1.37 -29.24 13.76
CA LEU A 456 0.61 -29.69 12.59
C LEU A 456 -0.39 -28.61 12.20
N VAL A 457 -0.49 -28.32 10.90
CA VAL A 457 -1.42 -27.31 10.36
C VAL A 457 -2.24 -27.91 9.24
N ASN A 458 -3.55 -27.71 9.30
CA ASN A 458 -4.50 -28.07 8.25
C ASN A 458 -4.84 -26.83 7.43
N ASN A 459 -4.56 -26.87 6.12
CA ASN A 459 -4.84 -25.77 5.20
C ASN A 459 -5.89 -26.22 4.17
N PRO A 460 -7.20 -26.05 4.45
CA PRO A 460 -8.24 -26.28 3.46
C PRO A 460 -8.20 -25.25 2.33
N LEU A 461 -8.79 -25.63 1.19
CA LEU A 461 -8.66 -25.12 -0.19
C LEU A 461 -8.97 -23.62 -0.42
N HIS A 462 -8.29 -22.70 0.28
CA HIS A 462 -8.26 -21.27 -0.03
C HIS A 462 -6.91 -20.60 0.27
N ALA A 463 -5.96 -21.29 0.91
CA ALA A 463 -4.65 -20.74 1.23
C ALA A 463 -3.67 -20.67 0.03
N HIS A 464 -3.81 -21.56 -0.97
CA HIS A 464 -2.83 -21.72 -2.05
C HIS A 464 -3.35 -21.67 -3.50
N GLY A 465 -4.65 -21.45 -3.72
CA GLY A 465 -5.26 -21.41 -5.06
C GLY A 465 -5.37 -22.80 -5.73
N ALA A 466 -6.36 -22.99 -6.61
CA ALA A 466 -6.55 -24.25 -7.32
C ALA A 466 -5.40 -24.48 -8.32
N TRP A 467 -4.69 -25.62 -8.18
CA TRP A 467 -3.61 -26.01 -9.09
C TRP A 467 -4.17 -26.80 -10.29
N HIS A 468 -4.00 -26.27 -11.50
CA HIS A 468 -4.22 -27.00 -12.75
C HIS A 468 -2.89 -27.55 -13.27
N GLY A 469 -2.77 -28.88 -13.39
CA GLY A 469 -1.64 -29.50 -14.06
C GLY A 469 -1.64 -29.18 -15.55
N CYS A 470 -0.58 -28.50 -16.04
CA CYS A 470 -0.26 -28.37 -17.46
C CYS A 470 0.37 -29.67 -17.99
N SER A 471 -0.38 -30.77 -17.93
CA SER A 471 -0.19 -31.95 -18.77
C SER A 471 -1.44 -32.81 -18.58
N GLY A 472 -1.98 -33.40 -19.64
CA GLY A 472 -3.28 -34.11 -19.62
C GLY A 472 -3.37 -35.38 -18.76
N ARG A 473 -2.80 -35.42 -17.55
CA ARG A 473 -3.04 -36.45 -16.52
C ARG A 473 -3.69 -35.79 -15.30
N ARG A 474 -4.88 -36.28 -14.94
CA ARG A 474 -5.66 -35.83 -13.79
C ARG A 474 -4.89 -36.11 -12.49
N GLY A 475 -4.73 -35.08 -11.67
CA GLY A 475 -4.32 -35.16 -10.27
C GLY A 475 -4.61 -33.79 -9.64
N TRP A 476 -5.81 -33.63 -9.08
CA TRP A 476 -6.25 -32.37 -8.47
C TRP A 476 -5.75 -32.37 -7.03
N ILE A 477 -4.95 -31.39 -6.60
CA ILE A 477 -4.63 -31.22 -5.17
C ILE A 477 -5.72 -30.34 -4.57
N GLU A 478 -6.55 -30.93 -3.71
CA GLU A 478 -7.70 -30.28 -3.09
C GLU A 478 -7.43 -29.86 -1.64
N SER A 479 -6.36 -30.34 -1.00
CA SER A 479 -6.02 -29.90 0.36
C SER A 479 -4.55 -30.08 0.65
N THR A 480 -4.04 -29.26 1.57
CA THR A 480 -2.64 -29.30 2.01
C THR A 480 -2.55 -29.32 3.52
N PHE A 481 -1.51 -29.94 4.05
CA PHE A 481 -1.16 -29.82 5.45
C PHE A 481 0.33 -29.60 5.64
N GLU A 482 0.68 -28.96 6.75
CA GLU A 482 2.06 -28.62 7.09
C GLU A 482 2.50 -29.36 8.35
N VAL A 483 3.77 -29.76 8.38
CA VAL A 483 4.44 -30.37 9.53
C VAL A 483 5.67 -29.53 9.86
N TYR A 484 5.69 -28.98 11.06
CA TYR A 484 6.81 -28.21 11.62
C TYR A 484 7.60 -29.12 12.56
N THR A 485 8.93 -29.13 12.40
CA THR A 485 9.81 -29.94 13.25
C THR A 485 10.74 -29.09 14.13
N GLU A 486 11.32 -29.71 15.16
CA GLU A 486 12.27 -29.07 16.10
C GLU A 486 13.52 -28.49 15.42
N ALA A 487 13.87 -29.00 14.23
CA ALA A 487 15.00 -28.56 13.40
C ALA A 487 14.68 -27.32 12.52
N GLU A 488 13.62 -26.57 12.84
CA GLU A 488 13.10 -25.44 12.05
C GLU A 488 12.82 -25.77 10.58
N ARG A 489 12.46 -27.03 10.30
CA ARG A 489 12.10 -27.49 8.96
C ARG A 489 10.59 -27.58 8.80
N LEU A 490 10.10 -27.03 7.69
CA LEU A 490 8.70 -27.07 7.27
C LEU A 490 8.52 -28.09 6.14
N TYR A 491 7.63 -29.05 6.33
CA TYR A 491 7.21 -29.98 5.28
C TYR A 491 5.77 -29.68 4.87
N LEU A 492 5.54 -29.49 3.57
CA LEU A 492 4.22 -29.25 2.99
C LEU A 492 3.78 -30.50 2.21
N PHE A 493 2.62 -31.05 2.56
CA PHE A 493 2.02 -32.20 1.89
C PHE A 493 0.74 -31.78 1.18
N GLY A 494 0.55 -32.25 -0.06
CA GLY A 494 -0.63 -32.00 -0.87
C GLY A 494 -1.38 -33.30 -1.17
N LEU A 495 -2.70 -33.27 -1.02
CA LEU A 495 -3.58 -34.42 -1.19
C LEU A 495 -4.76 -34.11 -2.11
N GLU A 496 -5.29 -35.18 -2.71
CA GLU A 496 -6.38 -35.09 -3.69
C GLU A 496 -7.76 -34.89 -3.05
N SER A 497 -7.89 -35.04 -1.74
CA SER A 497 -9.14 -34.84 -1.01
C SER A 497 -8.90 -34.21 0.37
N PRO A 498 -9.78 -33.28 0.82
CA PRO A 498 -9.79 -32.77 2.19
C PRO A 498 -10.02 -33.85 3.26
N ASP A 499 -10.78 -34.91 2.95
CA ASP A 499 -10.97 -36.04 3.86
C ASP A 499 -9.67 -36.79 4.07
N SER A 500 -8.94 -37.09 2.98
CA SER A 500 -7.64 -37.75 3.06
C SER A 500 -6.61 -36.92 3.81
N ALA A 501 -6.58 -35.60 3.62
CA ALA A 501 -5.71 -34.72 4.39
C ALA A 501 -6.02 -34.77 5.90
N ARG A 502 -7.31 -34.78 6.27
CA ARG A 502 -7.76 -34.95 7.65
C ARG A 502 -7.40 -36.31 8.23
N GLU A 503 -7.52 -37.39 7.48
CA GLU A 503 -7.14 -38.74 7.91
C GLU A 503 -5.63 -38.84 8.19
N TRP A 504 -4.80 -38.30 7.30
CA TRP A 504 -3.35 -38.24 7.49
C TRP A 504 -2.98 -37.40 8.71
N LEU A 505 -3.55 -36.20 8.84
CA LEU A 505 -3.33 -35.33 10.00
C LEU A 505 -3.73 -36.01 11.31
N LYS A 506 -4.89 -36.67 11.36
CA LYS A 506 -5.33 -37.42 12.55
C LYS A 506 -4.40 -38.59 12.85
N SER A 507 -3.90 -39.29 11.83
CA SER A 507 -2.97 -40.41 12.01
C SER A 507 -1.62 -39.95 12.57
N ILE A 508 -1.07 -38.86 12.03
CA ILE A 508 0.17 -38.25 12.54
C ILE A 508 -0.06 -37.69 13.94
N ALA A 509 -1.16 -36.96 14.16
CA ALA A 509 -1.50 -36.36 15.44
C ALA A 509 -1.70 -37.41 16.54
N LYS A 510 -2.27 -38.58 16.23
CA LYS A 510 -2.43 -39.68 17.21
C LYS A 510 -1.10 -40.24 17.71
N SER A 511 -0.06 -40.24 16.87
CA SER A 511 1.29 -40.65 17.26
C SER A 511 2.09 -39.54 17.94
N PHE A 512 1.70 -38.28 17.72
CA PHE A 512 2.35 -37.06 18.20
C PHE A 512 1.84 -36.60 19.56
N VAL A 513 0.52 -36.58 19.75
CA VAL A 513 -0.16 -36.01 20.91
C VAL A 513 -0.12 -36.97 22.09
N HIS A 514 0.22 -36.42 23.27
CA HIS A 514 0.19 -37.18 24.51
C HIS A 514 -1.24 -37.70 24.82
N PRO A 515 -1.42 -38.91 25.39
CA PRO A 515 -2.76 -39.48 25.67
C PRO A 515 -3.68 -38.58 26.48
N CYS A 516 -3.13 -37.69 27.32
CA CYS A 516 -3.91 -36.74 28.11
C CYS A 516 -4.62 -35.66 27.26
N ALA A 517 -4.21 -35.46 26.02
CA ALA A 517 -4.73 -34.46 25.09
C ALA A 517 -5.45 -35.08 23.87
N GLU A 518 -5.81 -36.37 23.94
CA GLU A 518 -6.49 -37.11 22.86
C GLU A 518 -7.82 -36.45 22.44
N GLU A 519 -8.51 -35.79 23.37
CA GLU A 519 -9.76 -35.07 23.08
C GLU A 519 -9.59 -33.93 22.06
N LEU A 520 -8.39 -33.33 21.95
CA LEU A 520 -8.10 -32.31 20.94
C LEU A 520 -8.18 -32.87 19.51
N LEU A 521 -8.01 -34.18 19.32
CA LEU A 521 -8.10 -34.85 18.03
C LEU A 521 -9.54 -34.97 17.51
N ALA A 522 -10.53 -34.79 18.39
CA ALA A 522 -11.94 -34.74 18.01
C ALA A 522 -12.32 -33.42 17.33
N LEU A 523 -11.51 -32.37 17.53
CA LEU A 523 -11.73 -31.04 16.94
C LEU A 523 -11.33 -31.02 15.47
N ASP A 524 -12.03 -30.20 14.68
CA ASP A 524 -11.59 -29.86 13.32
C ASP A 524 -10.55 -28.73 13.40
N PHE A 525 -9.36 -29.08 13.91
CA PHE A 525 -8.32 -28.11 14.18
C PHE A 525 -7.68 -27.61 12.88
N GLN A 526 -7.45 -26.30 12.82
CA GLN A 526 -6.63 -25.66 11.80
C GLN A 526 -5.15 -25.76 12.17
N ARG A 527 -4.84 -25.77 13.47
CA ARG A 527 -3.48 -25.87 13.99
C ARG A 527 -3.49 -26.61 15.32
N LEU A 528 -2.56 -27.56 15.48
CA LEU A 528 -2.36 -28.37 16.67
C LEU A 528 -0.87 -28.44 16.98
N GLY A 529 -0.47 -28.28 18.23
CA GLY A 529 0.94 -28.32 18.57
C GLY A 529 1.22 -28.16 20.05
N ARG A 530 2.48 -28.40 20.41
CA ARG A 530 3.02 -28.24 21.75
C ARG A 530 3.54 -26.81 21.91
N LEU A 531 3.19 -26.16 23.02
CA LEU A 531 3.66 -24.81 23.36
C LEU A 531 3.96 -24.71 24.85
N HIS A 532 4.87 -23.80 25.18
CA HIS A 532 5.07 -23.39 26.56
C HIS A 532 4.09 -22.28 26.91
N TYR A 533 3.50 -22.31 28.10
CA TYR A 533 2.59 -21.26 28.55
C TYR A 533 2.74 -20.91 30.04
N LYS A 534 2.28 -19.72 30.39
CA LYS A 534 2.13 -19.23 31.79
C LYS A 534 0.75 -18.61 31.94
N GLY A 535 0.00 -18.96 32.99
CA GLY A 535 -1.31 -18.35 33.20
C GLY A 535 -1.94 -18.62 34.57
N GLY A 536 -2.97 -17.84 34.90
CA GLY A 536 -3.67 -17.93 36.19
C GLY A 536 -2.90 -17.26 37.34
N LEU A 537 -2.93 -17.89 38.52
CA LEU A 537 -2.26 -17.41 39.75
C LEU A 537 -0.76 -17.75 39.80
N THR A 538 -0.24 -18.50 38.82
CA THR A 538 1.12 -19.06 38.84
C THR A 538 1.91 -18.54 37.63
N LEU A 539 2.45 -17.32 37.76
CA LEU A 539 3.27 -16.67 36.72
C LEU A 539 4.76 -17.07 36.78
N GLU A 540 5.16 -17.85 37.79
CA GLU A 540 6.56 -18.09 38.12
C GLU A 540 7.24 -19.15 37.24
N ARG A 541 6.50 -20.13 36.68
CA ARG A 541 7.08 -21.22 35.87
C ARG A 541 6.32 -21.41 34.57
N ALA A 542 7.06 -21.52 33.47
CA ALA A 542 6.52 -21.96 32.19
C ALA A 542 6.17 -23.45 32.30
N GLN A 543 4.98 -23.82 31.84
CA GLN A 543 4.53 -25.20 31.73
C GLN A 543 4.37 -25.57 30.26
N GLU A 544 4.55 -26.85 29.96
CA GLU A 544 4.26 -27.38 28.64
C GLU A 544 2.75 -27.70 28.53
N GLY A 545 2.16 -27.45 27.36
CA GLY A 545 0.77 -27.77 27.09
C GLY A 545 0.49 -28.00 25.62
N TRP A 546 -0.63 -28.67 25.37
CA TRP A 546 -1.14 -28.97 24.04
C TRP A 546 -2.21 -27.95 23.64
N PHE A 547 -2.02 -27.34 22.47
CA PHE A 547 -2.89 -26.28 21.97
C PHE A 547 -3.52 -26.72 20.65
N ALA A 548 -4.82 -26.47 20.52
CA ALA A 548 -5.55 -26.65 19.27
C ALA A 548 -6.36 -25.40 18.93
N LEU A 549 -6.16 -24.86 17.73
CA LEU A 549 -6.95 -23.76 17.19
C LEU A 549 -8.04 -24.32 16.28
N ALA A 550 -9.30 -24.11 16.64
CA ALA A 550 -10.47 -24.47 15.85
C ALA A 550 -11.34 -23.23 15.62
N GLY A 551 -11.38 -22.73 14.39
CA GLY A 551 -12.10 -21.50 14.06
C GLY A 551 -11.54 -20.29 14.83
N SER A 552 -12.36 -19.71 15.71
CA SER A 552 -11.97 -18.58 16.58
C SER A 552 -11.76 -18.98 18.04
N THR A 553 -11.59 -20.27 18.30
CA THR A 553 -11.52 -20.83 19.65
C THR A 553 -10.19 -21.55 19.84
N LEU A 554 -9.45 -21.19 20.89
CA LEU A 554 -8.19 -21.80 21.26
C LEU A 554 -8.40 -22.74 22.45
N HIS A 555 -8.21 -24.03 22.21
CA HIS A 555 -8.31 -25.08 23.22
C HIS A 555 -6.93 -25.35 23.83
N VAL A 556 -6.89 -25.53 25.15
CA VAL A 556 -5.65 -25.75 25.90
C VAL A 556 -5.81 -26.96 26.82
N CYS A 557 -4.91 -27.93 26.66
CA CYS A 557 -4.79 -29.09 27.53
C CYS A 557 -3.43 -29.07 28.24
N SER A 558 -3.45 -29.07 29.58
CA SER A 558 -2.24 -29.17 30.40
C SER A 558 -1.68 -30.61 30.38
N GLU A 559 -0.39 -30.78 30.68
CA GLU A 559 0.24 -32.10 30.89
C GLU A 559 -0.52 -32.98 31.89
N ASP A 560 -1.12 -32.40 32.94
CA ASP A 560 -1.92 -33.11 33.95
C ASP A 560 -3.26 -33.68 33.40
N GLY A 561 -3.56 -33.50 32.11
CA GLY A 561 -4.83 -33.90 31.48
C GLY A 561 -6.02 -33.05 31.90
N ARG A 562 -5.80 -31.96 32.64
CA ARG A 562 -6.84 -30.99 32.97
C ARG A 562 -7.05 -30.07 31.78
N GLN A 563 -8.23 -30.15 31.19
CA GLN A 563 -8.67 -29.17 30.21
C GLN A 563 -8.94 -27.83 30.87
N GLN A 564 -8.42 -26.77 30.26
CA GLN A 564 -8.81 -25.41 30.59
C GLN A 564 -10.01 -25.00 29.76
N GLU A 565 -10.74 -23.99 30.24
CA GLU A 565 -11.84 -23.39 29.49
C GLU A 565 -11.32 -22.85 28.14
N PRO A 566 -12.00 -23.16 27.02
CA PRO A 566 -11.55 -22.73 25.69
C PRO A 566 -11.57 -21.20 25.57
N LEU A 567 -10.49 -20.62 25.04
CA LEU A 567 -10.38 -19.18 24.88
C LEU A 567 -11.05 -18.72 23.58
N GLN A 568 -12.08 -17.88 23.70
CA GLN A 568 -12.73 -17.26 22.55
C GLN A 568 -11.91 -16.06 22.04
N LEU A 569 -11.14 -16.27 20.96
CA LEU A 569 -10.16 -15.30 20.47
C LEU A 569 -10.78 -14.00 19.95
N ARG A 570 -12.04 -14.03 19.48
CA ARG A 570 -12.78 -12.83 19.07
C ARG A 570 -13.21 -11.94 20.23
N LYS A 571 -13.31 -12.49 21.45
CA LYS A 571 -13.67 -11.77 22.68
C LYS A 571 -12.47 -11.23 23.46
N LEU A 572 -11.24 -11.44 22.96
CA LEU A 572 -10.04 -10.91 23.62
C LEU A 572 -10.13 -9.38 23.74
N GLN A 573 -9.66 -8.84 24.87
CA GLN A 573 -9.53 -7.40 25.05
C GLN A 573 -8.25 -6.85 24.42
N GLU A 574 -7.14 -7.56 24.59
CA GLU A 574 -5.81 -7.17 24.13
C GLU A 574 -5.08 -8.38 23.53
N LEU A 575 -4.24 -8.14 22.53
CA LEU A 575 -3.34 -9.14 21.98
C LEU A 575 -2.00 -8.46 21.71
N CYS A 576 -0.98 -8.84 22.47
CA CYS A 576 0.35 -8.23 22.43
C CYS A 576 1.42 -9.30 22.27
N GLU A 577 2.49 -8.92 21.58
CA GLU A 577 3.75 -9.67 21.50
C GLU A 577 4.74 -9.00 22.44
N CYS A 578 5.34 -9.76 23.35
CA CYS A 578 6.31 -9.28 24.32
C CYS A 578 7.69 -9.86 23.99
N PRO A 579 8.74 -9.02 23.81
CA PRO A 579 10.10 -9.48 23.62
C PRO A 579 10.60 -10.29 24.83
N CYS A 580 11.30 -11.39 24.59
CA CYS A 580 11.91 -12.19 25.64
C CYS A 580 13.20 -11.50 26.14
N PRO A 581 13.37 -11.23 27.46
CA PRO A 581 14.53 -10.50 27.98
C PRO A 581 15.91 -11.14 27.72
N ALA A 582 15.95 -12.44 27.39
CA ALA A 582 17.17 -13.23 27.23
C ALA A 582 17.50 -13.63 25.77
N GLY A 583 16.88 -12.99 24.77
CA GLY A 583 17.13 -13.32 23.36
C GLY A 583 16.46 -14.61 22.83
N GLY A 584 15.51 -15.17 23.58
CA GLY A 584 14.69 -16.34 23.18
C GLY A 584 13.42 -16.00 22.39
N THR A 585 12.60 -17.02 22.07
CA THR A 585 11.31 -16.84 21.39
C THR A 585 10.39 -15.88 22.17
N PRO A 586 9.74 -14.88 21.51
CA PRO A 586 8.86 -13.94 22.19
C PRO A 586 7.66 -14.62 22.85
N TRP A 587 7.05 -13.96 23.83
CA TRP A 587 5.77 -14.41 24.41
C TRP A 587 4.60 -13.73 23.70
N MET A 588 3.52 -14.47 23.48
CA MET A 588 2.25 -13.97 22.97
C MET A 588 1.16 -14.04 24.04
N GLY A 589 0.47 -12.93 24.27
CA GLY A 589 -0.90 -12.93 24.82
C GLY A 589 -1.07 -12.50 26.28
N ARG A 590 -2.14 -11.71 26.49
CA ARG A 590 -2.73 -11.28 27.77
C ARG A 590 -4.25 -11.41 27.64
N THR A 591 -4.93 -11.82 28.70
CA THR A 591 -6.41 -11.86 28.75
C THR A 591 -6.85 -11.22 30.06
N ARG A 592 -7.73 -10.22 29.97
CA ARG A 592 -8.44 -9.65 31.12
C ARG A 592 -9.94 -9.76 30.82
N CYS A 593 -10.71 -10.23 31.78
CA CYS A 593 -12.16 -10.02 31.84
C CYS A 593 -12.43 -8.78 32.73
N PRO A 594 -13.57 -8.09 32.60
CA PRO A 594 -13.89 -6.90 33.38
C PRO A 594 -14.01 -7.17 34.90
N PRO A 595 -13.99 -6.12 35.75
CA PRO A 595 -13.82 -6.22 37.21
C PRO A 595 -15.03 -6.78 37.99
N ASN A 596 -16.10 -7.21 37.32
CA ASN A 596 -17.31 -7.70 37.99
C ASN A 596 -17.96 -8.82 37.17
N PRO A 597 -17.66 -10.09 37.47
CA PRO A 597 -18.37 -11.19 36.85
C PRO A 597 -19.63 -11.51 37.66
N ALA A 598 -20.69 -11.90 36.96
CA ALA A 598 -21.63 -12.86 37.54
C ALA A 598 -20.83 -14.08 38.05
N PRO A 599 -21.28 -14.79 39.10
CA PRO A 599 -20.53 -15.91 39.66
C PRO A 599 -20.18 -16.94 38.58
N GLY A 600 -18.90 -17.02 38.18
CA GLY A 600 -18.40 -17.95 37.17
C GLY A 600 -17.23 -17.48 36.30
N CYS A 601 -17.06 -16.19 36.01
CA CYS A 601 -16.06 -15.72 35.01
C CYS A 601 -14.85 -15.01 35.63
N THR A 602 -13.75 -15.72 35.89
CA THR A 602 -12.47 -15.10 36.31
C THR A 602 -11.63 -14.73 35.09
N GLY A 603 -11.28 -13.45 34.91
CA GLY A 603 -10.32 -13.04 33.87
C GLY A 603 -8.92 -13.60 34.13
N ARG A 604 -8.29 -14.21 33.11
CA ARG A 604 -6.99 -14.90 33.25
C ARG A 604 -6.03 -14.49 32.15
N THR A 605 -4.86 -13.98 32.49
CA THR A 605 -3.80 -13.72 31.49
C THR A 605 -3.09 -15.01 31.11
N LEU A 606 -2.92 -15.25 29.80
CA LEU A 606 -2.25 -16.42 29.25
C LEU A 606 -1.11 -15.99 28.33
N TYR A 607 0.13 -16.23 28.77
CA TYR A 607 1.33 -16.05 27.95
C TYR A 607 1.66 -17.37 27.26
N ILE A 608 1.91 -17.34 25.95
CA ILE A 608 2.24 -18.49 25.11
C ILE A 608 3.61 -18.26 24.47
N GLN A 609 4.46 -19.27 24.44
CA GLN A 609 5.79 -19.26 23.84
C GLN A 609 5.91 -20.48 22.92
N GLY A 610 6.33 -20.24 21.67
CA GLY A 610 6.64 -21.29 20.71
C GLY A 610 7.98 -21.96 21.00
N GLU A 611 8.12 -23.19 20.55
CA GLU A 611 9.31 -24.02 20.80
C GLU A 611 10.52 -23.51 20.00
N ARG A 612 10.27 -22.98 18.80
CA ARG A 612 11.24 -22.37 17.90
C ARG A 612 10.68 -21.07 17.31
N LYS A 613 11.45 -20.40 16.45
CA LYS A 613 11.02 -19.12 15.86
C LYS A 613 9.95 -19.35 14.79
N LEU A 614 10.10 -20.41 13.99
CA LEU A 614 9.24 -20.70 12.85
C LEU A 614 7.81 -21.10 13.25
N ASP A 615 7.66 -21.99 14.24
CA ASP A 615 6.36 -22.40 14.77
C ASP A 615 5.71 -21.25 15.57
N PHE A 616 6.48 -20.50 16.35
CA PHE A 616 6.00 -19.33 17.09
C PHE A 616 5.33 -18.32 16.17
N LEU A 617 6.01 -17.91 15.09
CA LEU A 617 5.45 -16.97 14.11
C LEU A 617 4.17 -17.53 13.45
N GLY A 618 4.12 -18.84 13.19
CA GLY A 618 2.93 -19.50 12.68
C GLY A 618 1.75 -19.45 13.65
N TRP A 619 2.00 -19.69 14.95
CA TRP A 619 0.99 -19.57 16.00
C TRP A 619 0.51 -18.13 16.19
N VAL A 620 1.45 -17.18 16.19
CA VAL A 620 1.16 -15.74 16.27
C VAL A 620 0.19 -15.32 15.18
N HIS A 621 0.51 -15.68 13.94
CA HIS A 621 -0.32 -15.36 12.80
C HIS A 621 -1.71 -16.02 12.89
N ALA A 622 -1.75 -17.31 13.24
CA ALA A 622 -3.00 -18.06 13.33
C ALA A 622 -3.94 -17.47 14.41
N ILE A 623 -3.39 -17.14 15.58
CA ILE A 623 -4.12 -16.52 16.68
C ILE A 623 -4.59 -15.11 16.30
N GLN A 624 -3.72 -14.29 15.69
CA GLN A 624 -4.09 -12.95 15.22
C GLN A 624 -5.22 -12.99 14.18
N LYS A 625 -5.14 -13.91 13.22
CA LYS A 625 -6.16 -14.10 12.19
C LYS A 625 -7.49 -14.56 12.77
N ALA A 626 -7.45 -15.50 13.72
CA ALA A 626 -8.65 -16.00 14.40
C ALA A 626 -9.26 -14.97 15.36
N ALA A 627 -8.43 -14.10 15.94
CA ALA A 627 -8.85 -13.03 16.85
C ALA A 627 -9.35 -11.76 16.14
N GLY A 628 -8.91 -11.51 14.90
CA GLY A 628 -9.30 -10.36 14.09
C GLY A 628 -10.63 -10.53 13.36
N SER A 629 -11.09 -9.45 12.72
CA SER A 629 -12.26 -9.47 11.86
C SER A 629 -11.87 -9.91 10.44
N SER A 630 -12.07 -11.20 10.12
CA SER A 630 -11.56 -11.80 8.87
C SER A 630 -12.63 -12.09 7.81
N GLY A 631 -13.90 -11.85 8.10
CA GLY A 631 -15.00 -12.08 7.17
C GLY A 631 -16.09 -11.01 7.23
N ASP A 632 -17.11 -11.17 6.38
CA ASP A 632 -18.18 -10.20 6.13
C ASP A 632 -19.44 -10.46 6.99
N THR A 633 -19.43 -11.52 7.80
CA THR A 633 -20.51 -11.84 8.73
C THR A 633 -20.32 -11.19 10.10
N LEU A 634 -21.40 -11.01 10.84
CA LEU A 634 -21.37 -10.44 12.19
C LEU A 634 -20.59 -11.31 13.19
N SER A 635 -20.74 -12.63 13.09
CA SER A 635 -19.99 -13.59 13.91
C SER A 635 -18.49 -13.54 13.68
N GLU A 636 -18.06 -13.04 12.53
CA GLU A 636 -16.66 -12.92 12.12
C GLU A 636 -15.94 -11.68 12.63
N GLN A 637 -16.65 -10.77 13.28
CA GLN A 637 -16.07 -9.56 13.85
C GLN A 637 -15.42 -9.82 15.22
N GLN A 638 -14.54 -8.92 15.64
CA GLN A 638 -14.15 -8.82 17.05
C GLN A 638 -15.39 -8.54 17.91
N LEU A 639 -15.59 -9.30 18.99
CA LEU A 639 -16.81 -9.25 19.82
C LEU A 639 -16.49 -8.74 21.22
N THR A 640 -17.50 -8.14 21.85
CA THR A 640 -17.54 -7.92 23.29
C THR A 640 -17.96 -9.19 24.02
N GLU A 641 -17.89 -9.19 25.35
CA GLU A 641 -18.41 -10.29 26.18
C GLU A 641 -19.89 -10.56 25.93
N SER A 642 -20.66 -9.52 25.59
CA SER A 642 -22.10 -9.58 25.30
C SER A 642 -22.42 -9.97 23.86
N ASP A 643 -21.47 -10.53 23.11
CA ASP A 643 -21.64 -10.98 21.72
C ASP A 643 -22.03 -9.84 20.74
N VAL A 644 -21.62 -8.61 21.03
CA VAL A 644 -21.79 -7.45 20.13
C VAL A 644 -20.45 -7.16 19.44
N PRO A 645 -20.40 -6.89 18.13
CA PRO A 645 -19.18 -6.46 17.47
C PRO A 645 -18.57 -5.23 18.15
N LEU A 646 -17.28 -5.27 18.46
CA LEU A 646 -16.56 -4.21 19.16
C LEU A 646 -16.60 -2.90 18.38
N LEU A 647 -16.61 -2.95 17.05
CA LEU A 647 -16.82 -1.77 16.20
C LEU A 647 -18.17 -1.09 16.49
N VAL A 648 -19.25 -1.88 16.56
CA VAL A 648 -20.61 -1.38 16.84
C VAL A 648 -20.67 -0.80 18.25
N ASP A 649 -20.15 -1.54 19.22
CA ASP A 649 -20.06 -1.14 20.62
C ASP A 649 -19.32 0.19 20.79
N ARG A 650 -18.12 0.32 20.19
CA ARG A 650 -17.31 1.55 20.22
C ARG A 650 -18.03 2.74 19.59
N CYS A 651 -18.68 2.57 18.45
CA CYS A 651 -19.44 3.64 17.80
C CYS A 651 -20.65 4.06 18.63
N ILE A 652 -21.42 3.10 19.15
CA ILE A 652 -22.58 3.35 20.02
C ILE A 652 -22.14 4.06 21.30
N ASP A 653 -21.07 3.58 21.94
CA ASP A 653 -20.50 4.18 23.14
C ASP A 653 -20.02 5.59 22.88
N TYR A 654 -19.31 5.85 21.79
CA TYR A 654 -18.87 7.20 21.46
C TYR A 654 -20.04 8.16 21.22
N ILE A 655 -21.10 7.72 20.55
CA ILE A 655 -22.28 8.56 20.27
C ILE A 655 -23.11 8.79 21.54
N THR A 656 -23.22 7.78 22.42
CA THR A 656 -24.07 7.79 23.62
C THR A 656 -23.35 8.34 24.86
N GLN A 657 -22.16 7.83 25.16
CA GLN A 657 -21.42 8.11 26.40
C GLN A 657 -20.65 9.44 26.34
N CYS A 658 -20.25 9.93 25.15
CA CYS A 658 -19.63 11.26 25.03
C CYS A 658 -20.65 12.41 25.05
N GLY A 659 -21.97 12.15 25.15
CA GLY A 659 -23.04 13.14 25.30
C GLY A 659 -23.34 14.01 24.07
N MET A 660 -22.31 14.40 23.31
CA MET A 660 -22.40 15.27 22.13
C MET A 660 -23.19 14.65 20.96
N GLY A 661 -23.27 13.32 20.87
CA GLY A 661 -24.05 12.66 19.83
C GLY A 661 -25.56 12.65 20.10
N LEU A 662 -25.97 12.61 21.36
CA LEU A 662 -27.37 12.64 21.75
C LEU A 662 -27.99 14.04 21.64
N THR A 663 -27.18 15.09 21.64
CA THR A 663 -27.61 16.49 21.47
C THR A 663 -27.32 17.06 20.08
N SER A 664 -26.54 16.36 19.25
CA SER A 664 -26.24 16.78 17.89
C SER A 664 -27.49 16.77 17.01
N GLU A 665 -27.92 17.96 16.59
CA GLU A 665 -29.06 18.13 15.70
C GLU A 665 -28.88 17.29 14.42
N GLY A 666 -29.87 16.46 14.08
CA GLY A 666 -29.87 15.64 12.88
C GLY A 666 -28.87 14.47 12.91
N ILE A 667 -28.44 13.99 14.08
CA ILE A 667 -27.58 12.80 14.19
C ILE A 667 -28.14 11.62 13.39
N TYR A 668 -27.27 10.85 12.72
CA TYR A 668 -27.62 9.83 11.71
C TYR A 668 -28.28 10.32 10.42
N ARG A 669 -28.93 11.48 10.40
CA ARG A 669 -29.45 12.09 9.16
C ARG A 669 -28.38 12.90 8.42
N LYS A 670 -27.56 13.67 9.15
CA LYS A 670 -26.44 14.43 8.59
C LYS A 670 -25.39 13.50 8.01
N SER A 671 -24.76 13.93 6.92
CA SER A 671 -23.70 13.18 6.25
C SER A 671 -22.34 13.64 6.74
N GLY A 672 -21.58 12.72 7.34
CA GLY A 672 -20.15 12.88 7.57
C GLY A 672 -19.32 12.90 6.28
N GLN A 673 -18.03 13.21 6.42
CA GLN A 673 -17.09 13.25 5.31
C GLN A 673 -16.77 11.83 4.84
N ASN A 674 -17.10 11.51 3.58
CA ASN A 674 -16.98 10.15 3.06
C ASN A 674 -15.55 9.57 3.15
N SER A 675 -14.52 10.40 2.94
CA SER A 675 -13.12 9.98 3.10
C SER A 675 -12.79 9.57 4.54
N LYS A 676 -13.26 10.34 5.53
CA LYS A 676 -13.05 10.05 6.96
C LYS A 676 -13.87 8.84 7.40
N THR A 677 -15.12 8.72 6.98
CA THR A 677 -15.96 7.55 7.24
C THR A 677 -15.34 6.27 6.66
N THR A 678 -14.85 6.32 5.41
CA THR A 678 -14.20 5.15 4.77
C THR A 678 -12.93 4.76 5.53
N SER A 679 -12.06 5.73 5.81
CA SER A 679 -10.83 5.51 6.58
C SER A 679 -11.10 4.94 7.97
N LEU A 680 -12.08 5.51 8.70
CA LEU A 680 -12.44 5.05 10.04
C LEU A 680 -13.03 3.63 10.02
N LEU A 681 -13.87 3.32 9.03
CA LEU A 681 -14.43 1.98 8.85
C LEU A 681 -13.33 0.94 8.59
N GLU A 682 -12.41 1.23 7.67
CA GLU A 682 -11.27 0.34 7.35
C GLU A 682 -10.39 0.08 8.58
N VAL A 683 -10.12 1.12 9.36
CA VAL A 683 -9.28 1.05 10.56
C VAL A 683 -9.97 0.25 11.68
N LEU A 684 -11.28 0.45 11.90
CA LEU A 684 -12.07 -0.32 12.88
C LEU A 684 -12.29 -1.78 12.44
N GLN A 685 -12.49 -2.04 11.15
CA GLN A 685 -12.60 -3.40 10.62
C GLN A 685 -11.26 -4.15 10.70
N ARG A 686 -10.12 -3.44 10.60
CA ARG A 686 -8.80 -4.07 10.75
C ARG A 686 -8.55 -4.54 12.19
N ASP A 687 -8.74 -3.67 13.17
CA ASP A 687 -8.57 -4.00 14.58
C ASP A 687 -9.26 -2.96 15.49
N ALA A 688 -10.52 -3.20 15.83
CA ALA A 688 -11.32 -2.30 16.68
C ALA A 688 -10.78 -2.17 18.11
N ARG A 689 -9.95 -3.11 18.59
CA ARG A 689 -9.37 -3.07 19.96
C ARG A 689 -8.36 -1.96 20.13
N ARG A 690 -7.62 -1.63 19.08
CA ARG A 690 -6.55 -0.63 19.09
C ARG A 690 -7.05 0.80 18.95
N ILE A 691 -8.31 0.98 18.58
CA ILE A 691 -8.89 2.29 18.27
C ILE A 691 -9.67 2.82 19.46
N ARG A 692 -9.31 4.04 19.87
CA ARG A 692 -10.03 4.81 20.88
C ARG A 692 -10.58 6.04 20.20
N LEU A 693 -11.90 6.10 20.09
CA LEU A 693 -12.59 7.28 19.55
C LEU A 693 -12.50 8.41 20.58
N LYS A 694 -11.99 9.56 20.16
CA LYS A 694 -11.75 10.75 21.00
C LYS A 694 -12.44 11.98 20.44
N GLU A 695 -12.89 12.86 21.33
CA GLU A 695 -13.46 14.16 21.00
C GLU A 695 -12.39 15.09 20.39
N GLY A 696 -12.74 15.87 19.36
CA GLY A 696 -11.80 16.73 18.62
C GLY A 696 -11.08 16.04 17.46
N GLU A 697 -10.69 14.77 17.61
CA GLU A 697 -10.08 13.97 16.54
C GLU A 697 -11.13 13.38 15.60
N HIS A 698 -12.20 12.82 16.17
CA HIS A 698 -13.29 12.18 15.44
C HIS A 698 -14.54 13.05 15.54
N GLN A 699 -15.26 13.23 14.42
CA GLN A 699 -16.53 13.95 14.41
C GLN A 699 -17.67 12.95 14.59
N VAL A 700 -18.70 13.35 15.34
CA VAL A 700 -19.85 12.47 15.66
C VAL A 700 -20.55 12.00 14.37
N ASP A 701 -20.72 12.87 13.39
CA ASP A 701 -21.36 12.51 12.10
C ASP A 701 -20.54 11.48 11.31
N ASP A 702 -19.20 11.54 11.39
CA ASP A 702 -18.32 10.58 10.73
C ASP A 702 -18.44 9.18 11.39
N VAL A 703 -18.53 9.13 12.72
CA VAL A 703 -18.72 7.89 13.49
C VAL A 703 -20.12 7.31 13.25
N ALA A 704 -21.16 8.14 13.25
CA ALA A 704 -22.54 7.73 12.96
C ALA A 704 -22.68 7.17 11.53
N ASN A 705 -22.02 7.78 10.55
CA ASN A 705 -21.95 7.26 9.19
C ASN A 705 -21.15 5.95 9.08
N THR A 706 -20.09 5.81 9.88
CA THR A 706 -19.29 4.58 9.94
C THR A 706 -20.13 3.41 10.43
N LEU A 707 -20.91 3.62 11.49
CA LEU A 707 -21.85 2.62 12.02
C LEU A 707 -22.91 2.21 10.98
N LYS A 708 -23.53 3.17 10.31
CA LYS A 708 -24.53 2.88 9.26
C LYS A 708 -23.92 2.11 8.10
N ARG A 709 -22.73 2.53 7.64
CA ARG A 709 -22.04 1.88 6.52
C ARG A 709 -21.63 0.45 6.86
N PHE A 710 -21.15 0.21 8.08
CA PHE A 710 -20.89 -1.14 8.57
C PHE A 710 -22.11 -2.06 8.40
N PHE A 711 -23.29 -1.66 8.91
CA PHE A 711 -24.51 -2.49 8.75
C PHE A 711 -24.96 -2.64 7.29
N ARG A 712 -24.79 -1.59 6.47
CA ARG A 712 -25.11 -1.62 5.04
C ARG A 712 -24.25 -2.62 4.27
N ASP A 713 -22.97 -2.71 4.62
CA ASP A 713 -21.95 -3.48 3.90
C ASP A 713 -21.83 -4.94 4.42
N LEU A 714 -22.58 -5.34 5.46
CA LEU A 714 -22.60 -6.72 5.98
C LEU A 714 -23.01 -7.74 4.90
N GLY A 715 -22.35 -8.90 4.81
CA GLY A 715 -22.66 -9.89 3.76
C GLY A 715 -24.09 -10.44 3.82
N ASP A 716 -24.51 -10.93 5.00
CA ASP A 716 -25.85 -11.51 5.24
C ASP A 716 -26.85 -10.52 5.86
N GLY A 717 -26.40 -9.30 6.19
CA GLY A 717 -27.22 -8.30 6.89
C GLY A 717 -27.52 -8.64 8.36
N LEU A 718 -28.09 -7.67 9.10
CA LEU A 718 -28.36 -7.84 10.54
C LEU A 718 -29.51 -8.84 10.80
N PHE A 719 -30.56 -8.80 9.97
CA PHE A 719 -31.70 -9.70 10.07
C PHE A 719 -31.50 -11.04 9.37
N THR A 720 -30.31 -11.28 8.77
CA THR A 720 -30.01 -12.40 7.85
C THR A 720 -30.88 -12.40 6.59
N ARG A 721 -30.35 -12.82 5.43
CA ARG A 721 -31.17 -12.94 4.21
C ARG A 721 -32.31 -13.94 4.36
N ARG A 722 -32.14 -14.92 5.25
CA ARG A 722 -33.12 -15.97 5.52
C ARG A 722 -34.38 -15.43 6.19
N TRP A 723 -34.23 -14.64 7.25
CA TRP A 723 -35.36 -14.20 8.08
C TRP A 723 -35.88 -12.81 7.71
N ALA A 724 -35.11 -11.99 6.98
CA ALA A 724 -35.52 -10.64 6.59
C ALA A 724 -36.93 -10.56 5.94
N PRO A 725 -37.35 -11.48 5.05
CA PRO A 725 -38.71 -11.45 4.49
C PRO A 725 -39.82 -11.63 5.54
N ASP A 726 -39.61 -12.49 6.54
CA ASP A 726 -40.59 -12.74 7.61
C ASP A 726 -40.76 -11.50 8.50
N TRP A 727 -39.66 -10.81 8.81
CA TRP A 727 -39.70 -9.52 9.51
C TRP A 727 -40.52 -8.47 8.74
N LEU A 728 -40.36 -8.38 7.41
CA LEU A 728 -41.14 -7.45 6.60
C LEU A 728 -42.62 -7.85 6.50
N TRP A 729 -42.93 -9.14 6.51
CA TRP A 729 -44.29 -9.65 6.48
C TRP A 729 -45.05 -9.35 7.79
N ALA A 730 -44.39 -9.44 8.94
CA ALA A 730 -44.99 -9.17 10.25
C ALA A 730 -45.64 -7.76 10.32
N THR A 731 -45.15 -6.78 9.55
CA THR A 731 -45.74 -5.44 9.46
C THR A 731 -47.17 -5.40 8.89
N ALA A 732 -47.64 -6.49 8.27
CA ALA A 732 -48.99 -6.63 7.74
C ALA A 732 -50.02 -7.11 8.79
N LEU A 733 -49.57 -7.52 9.98
CA LEU A 733 -50.45 -7.91 11.07
C LEU A 733 -51.14 -6.66 11.65
N GLU A 734 -52.48 -6.67 11.68
CA GLU A 734 -53.28 -5.56 12.23
C GLU A 734 -53.33 -5.59 13.76
N ASP A 735 -53.25 -6.77 14.37
CA ASP A 735 -53.21 -6.92 15.82
C ASP A 735 -51.79 -6.65 16.36
N GLU A 736 -51.67 -5.62 17.20
CA GLU A 736 -50.38 -5.21 17.79
C GLU A 736 -49.79 -6.30 18.71
N GLU A 737 -50.61 -7.02 19.47
CA GLU A 737 -50.10 -8.03 20.40
C GLU A 737 -49.57 -9.26 19.64
N ALA A 738 -50.29 -9.72 18.61
CA ALA A 738 -49.80 -10.74 17.68
C ALA A 738 -48.51 -10.29 16.95
N LYS A 739 -48.44 -9.04 16.50
CA LYS A 739 -47.26 -8.49 15.82
C LYS A 739 -46.03 -8.48 16.73
N LEU A 740 -46.17 -8.00 17.96
CA LEU A 740 -45.09 -8.02 18.96
C LEU A 740 -44.71 -9.45 19.36
N GLY A 741 -45.69 -10.36 19.39
CA GLY A 741 -45.46 -11.80 19.54
C GLY A 741 -44.58 -12.37 18.44
N GLU A 742 -44.85 -12.03 17.19
CA GLU A 742 -44.08 -12.46 16.02
C GLU A 742 -42.65 -11.91 16.05
N TYR A 743 -42.46 -10.62 16.34
CA TYR A 743 -41.11 -10.03 16.48
C TYR A 743 -40.28 -10.73 17.57
N ARG A 744 -40.89 -11.13 18.68
CA ARG A 744 -40.20 -11.89 19.74
C ARG A 744 -39.76 -13.28 19.26
N GLN A 745 -40.58 -13.97 18.47
CA GLN A 745 -40.22 -15.27 17.89
C GLN A 745 -39.09 -15.13 16.87
N LEU A 746 -39.19 -14.16 15.96
CA LEU A 746 -38.15 -13.88 14.97
C LEU A 746 -36.84 -13.46 15.64
N LEU A 747 -36.89 -12.68 16.72
CA LEU A 747 -35.72 -12.31 17.52
C LEU A 747 -35.06 -13.54 18.15
N ALA A 748 -35.83 -14.48 18.67
CA ALA A 748 -35.31 -15.73 19.24
C ALA A 748 -34.65 -16.63 18.18
N ALA A 749 -35.17 -16.62 16.95
CA ALA A 749 -34.65 -17.39 15.82
C ALA A 749 -33.34 -16.82 15.21
N LEU A 750 -33.01 -15.55 15.48
CA LEU A 750 -31.77 -14.94 15.01
C LEU A 750 -30.52 -15.58 15.67
N PRO A 751 -29.39 -15.64 14.94
CA PRO A 751 -28.11 -16.05 15.52
C PRO A 751 -27.75 -15.20 16.76
N PRO A 752 -27.03 -15.76 17.75
CA PRO A 752 -26.75 -15.07 19.02
C PRO A 752 -26.13 -13.67 18.85
N VAL A 753 -25.13 -13.55 17.97
CA VAL A 753 -24.45 -12.27 17.67
C VAL A 753 -25.39 -11.28 17.00
N ASN A 754 -26.21 -11.71 16.03
CA ASN A 754 -27.21 -10.85 15.38
C ASN A 754 -28.24 -10.34 16.38
N ARG A 755 -28.76 -11.21 17.25
CA ARG A 755 -29.72 -10.86 18.30
C ARG A 755 -29.13 -9.86 19.30
N ALA A 756 -27.91 -10.10 19.77
CA ALA A 756 -27.21 -9.19 20.69
C ALA A 756 -26.95 -7.82 20.04
N THR A 757 -26.47 -7.82 18.79
CA THR A 757 -26.18 -6.61 18.01
C THR A 757 -27.45 -5.81 17.73
N LEU A 758 -28.55 -6.47 17.36
CA LEU A 758 -29.85 -5.84 17.15
C LEU A 758 -30.36 -5.22 18.45
N LYS A 759 -30.28 -5.94 19.57
CA LYS A 759 -30.66 -5.41 20.89
C LYS A 759 -29.83 -4.17 21.24
N ALA A 760 -28.52 -4.21 21.06
CA ALA A 760 -27.63 -3.07 21.35
C ALA A 760 -27.94 -1.86 20.47
N LEU A 761 -28.17 -2.07 19.17
CA LEU A 761 -28.51 -0.99 18.24
C LEU A 761 -29.88 -0.38 18.52
N ILE A 762 -30.93 -1.19 18.71
CA ILE A 762 -32.27 -0.66 18.98
C ILE A 762 -32.29 0.07 20.33
N ASN A 763 -31.58 -0.43 21.35
CA ASN A 763 -31.38 0.28 22.61
C ASN A 763 -30.72 1.65 22.39
N HIS A 764 -29.69 1.72 21.54
CA HIS A 764 -29.04 2.98 21.16
C HIS A 764 -30.02 3.95 20.49
N LEU A 765 -30.76 3.49 19.48
CA LEU A 765 -31.71 4.34 18.75
C LEU A 765 -32.88 4.80 19.63
N PHE A 766 -33.32 3.94 20.54
CA PHE A 766 -34.30 4.26 21.56
C PHE A 766 -33.81 5.38 22.50
N ARG A 767 -32.52 5.36 22.88
CA ARG A 767 -31.92 6.48 23.64
C ARG A 767 -31.86 7.75 22.81
N VAL A 768 -31.47 7.69 21.53
CA VAL A 768 -31.42 8.87 20.65
C VAL A 768 -32.78 9.54 20.53
N GLN A 769 -33.86 8.78 20.36
CA GLN A 769 -35.20 9.37 20.22
C GLN A 769 -35.72 10.01 21.52
N CYS A 770 -35.29 9.54 22.70
CA CYS A 770 -35.61 10.21 23.97
C CYS A 770 -35.11 11.66 24.03
N PHE A 771 -34.06 11.99 23.25
CA PHE A 771 -33.50 13.34 23.13
C PHE A 771 -33.95 14.06 21.84
N SER A 772 -35.02 13.59 21.20
CA SER A 772 -35.54 14.18 19.96
C SER A 772 -35.93 15.66 20.09
N GLY A 773 -36.21 16.15 21.29
CA GLY A 773 -36.41 17.58 21.56
C GLY A 773 -35.16 18.44 21.28
N GLU A 774 -33.97 17.89 21.45
CA GLU A 774 -32.70 18.57 21.18
C GLU A 774 -32.13 18.18 19.81
N ASN A 775 -31.96 16.88 19.57
CA ASN A 775 -31.32 16.38 18.36
C ASN A 775 -32.24 16.30 17.12
N GLN A 776 -33.55 16.56 17.26
CA GLN A 776 -34.54 16.54 16.16
C GLN A 776 -34.75 15.16 15.46
N MET A 777 -34.28 14.07 16.07
CA MET A 777 -34.39 12.71 15.53
C MET A 777 -35.39 11.87 16.31
N ASN A 778 -36.67 11.98 15.94
CA ASN A 778 -37.74 11.11 16.47
C ASN A 778 -37.67 9.68 15.87
N THR A 779 -38.49 8.77 16.40
CA THR A 779 -38.54 7.36 15.97
C THR A 779 -38.73 7.22 14.46
N HIS A 780 -39.66 7.98 13.88
CA HIS A 780 -39.96 7.95 12.45
C HIS A 780 -38.75 8.37 11.59
N ASN A 781 -38.06 9.46 11.97
CA ASN A 781 -36.87 9.94 11.27
C ASN A 781 -35.73 8.92 11.33
N LEU A 782 -35.54 8.25 12.47
CA LEU A 782 -34.53 7.19 12.62
C LEU A 782 -34.89 5.97 11.78
N ALA A 783 -36.17 5.59 11.73
CA ALA A 783 -36.67 4.47 10.93
C ALA A 783 -36.45 4.67 9.42
N ILE A 784 -36.63 5.89 8.90
CA ILE A 784 -36.33 6.22 7.50
C ILE A 784 -34.85 6.00 7.17
N VAL A 785 -33.96 6.31 8.11
CA VAL A 785 -32.50 6.16 7.92
C VAL A 785 -32.05 4.71 8.08
N PHE A 786 -32.52 4.04 9.13
CA PHE A 786 -32.06 2.70 9.50
C PHE A 786 -32.82 1.56 8.82
N GLY A 787 -34.08 1.74 8.44
CA GLY A 787 -34.86 0.73 7.72
C GLY A 787 -34.14 0.24 6.46
N PRO A 788 -33.80 1.12 5.51
CA PRO A 788 -33.04 0.73 4.33
C PRO A 788 -31.66 0.18 4.69
N THR A 789 -31.04 0.70 5.75
CA THR A 789 -29.68 0.32 6.17
C THR A 789 -29.58 -1.09 6.73
N LEU A 790 -30.50 -1.49 7.59
CA LEU A 790 -30.48 -2.80 8.25
C LEU A 790 -31.02 -3.92 7.36
N PHE A 791 -31.97 -3.59 6.46
CA PHE A 791 -32.52 -4.52 5.48
C PHE A 791 -31.79 -4.47 4.13
N GLN A 792 -30.78 -3.60 3.99
CA GLN A 792 -29.97 -3.45 2.78
C GLN A 792 -30.80 -3.20 1.51
N THR A 793 -31.88 -2.41 1.64
CA THR A 793 -32.80 -2.09 0.55
C THR A 793 -32.49 -0.71 -0.05
N ASP A 794 -33.02 -0.45 -1.26
CA ASP A 794 -32.87 0.84 -1.95
C ASP A 794 -33.69 1.97 -1.31
N GLY A 795 -34.42 1.68 -0.23
CA GLY A 795 -35.23 2.63 0.53
C GLY A 795 -36.57 2.98 -0.10
N LYS A 796 -36.98 2.29 -1.17
CA LYS A 796 -38.33 2.46 -1.74
C LYS A 796 -39.40 1.70 -0.96
N ASP A 797 -39.03 0.62 -0.28
CA ASP A 797 -39.94 -0.16 0.56
C ASP A 797 -40.05 0.45 1.96
N TYR A 798 -41.21 1.01 2.27
CA TYR A 798 -41.50 1.60 3.59
C TYR A 798 -41.64 0.54 4.69
N LYS A 799 -41.83 -0.74 4.36
CA LYS A 799 -41.96 -1.82 5.35
C LYS A 799 -40.71 -1.98 6.20
N ALA A 800 -39.53 -1.84 5.60
CA ALA A 800 -38.27 -1.91 6.33
C ALA A 800 -38.15 -0.80 7.39
N GLY A 801 -38.63 0.41 7.06
CA GLY A 801 -38.75 1.51 8.03
C GLY A 801 -39.74 1.17 9.14
N ARG A 802 -40.91 0.65 8.79
CA ARG A 802 -41.96 0.26 9.76
C ARG A 802 -41.47 -0.75 10.80
N VAL A 803 -40.72 -1.79 10.39
CA VAL A 803 -40.13 -2.74 11.35
C VAL A 803 -39.22 -2.03 12.35
N VAL A 804 -38.33 -1.15 11.87
CA VAL A 804 -37.41 -0.41 12.75
C VAL A 804 -38.17 0.55 13.67
N GLU A 805 -39.22 1.21 13.17
CA GLU A 805 -40.10 2.08 13.96
C GLU A 805 -40.81 1.31 15.08
N ASP A 806 -41.37 0.14 14.77
CA ASP A 806 -42.01 -0.74 15.76
C ASP A 806 -41.02 -1.24 16.81
N LEU A 807 -39.81 -1.63 16.38
CA LEU A 807 -38.75 -2.11 17.27
C LEU A 807 -38.27 -1.04 18.25
N ILE A 808 -38.13 0.20 17.80
CA ILE A 808 -37.72 1.33 18.67
C ILE A 808 -38.86 1.70 19.62
N SER A 809 -40.09 1.87 19.10
CA SER A 809 -41.25 2.26 19.91
C SER A 809 -41.57 1.25 21.00
N ASN A 810 -41.39 -0.04 20.73
CA ASN A 810 -41.72 -1.13 21.64
C ASN A 810 -40.48 -1.85 22.19
N TYR A 811 -39.33 -1.16 22.25
CA TYR A 811 -38.05 -1.75 22.65
C TYR A 811 -38.14 -2.53 23.98
N VAL A 812 -38.79 -1.94 24.99
CA VAL A 812 -38.89 -2.55 26.32
C VAL A 812 -39.72 -3.84 26.28
N GLU A 813 -40.83 -3.85 25.55
CA GLU A 813 -41.72 -5.02 25.44
C GLU A 813 -41.12 -6.13 24.57
N ILE A 814 -40.27 -5.81 23.61
CA ILE A 814 -39.66 -6.81 22.72
C ILE A 814 -38.38 -7.40 23.35
N PHE A 815 -37.54 -6.59 23.99
CA PHE A 815 -36.18 -6.99 24.40
C PHE A 815 -35.96 -7.22 25.91
N ASN A 816 -36.89 -6.80 26.79
CA ASN A 816 -36.73 -6.89 28.26
C ASN A 816 -37.68 -7.86 28.99
N VAL A 817 -38.50 -8.64 28.27
CA VAL A 817 -39.49 -9.57 28.88
C VAL A 817 -38.85 -10.76 29.62
N ALA A 818 -37.57 -11.06 29.42
CA ALA A 818 -36.92 -12.22 30.01
C ALA A 818 -36.59 -12.11 31.53
N LEU A 819 -36.70 -10.92 32.14
CA LEU A 819 -36.27 -10.71 33.54
C LEU A 819 -37.39 -10.54 34.58
N THR A 820 -38.67 -10.46 34.19
CA THR A 820 -39.75 -10.14 35.15
C THR A 820 -41.04 -10.91 34.86
N ALA A 821 -41.08 -12.19 35.27
CA ALA A 821 -42.33 -12.93 35.45
C ALA A 821 -43.20 -12.38 36.61
N SER A 822 -42.79 -11.30 37.27
CA SER A 822 -43.49 -10.66 38.38
C SER A 822 -43.39 -9.13 38.25
N CYS A 823 -44.49 -8.50 37.81
CA CYS A 823 -44.70 -7.05 37.62
C CYS A 823 -43.87 -6.34 36.53
N PRO A 824 -44.29 -6.43 35.25
CA PRO A 824 -43.64 -5.76 34.11
C PRO A 824 -43.68 -4.22 34.16
N GLN A 825 -44.81 -3.61 34.57
CA GLN A 825 -44.98 -2.15 34.47
C GLN A 825 -44.09 -1.34 35.44
N GLN A 826 -43.86 -1.81 36.67
CA GLN A 826 -43.11 -1.02 37.68
C GLN A 826 -41.59 -1.06 37.50
N VAL A 827 -41.05 -2.12 36.90
CA VAL A 827 -39.61 -2.25 36.63
C VAL A 827 -39.24 -1.45 35.38
N ASN A 828 -40.11 -1.44 34.37
CA ASN A 828 -39.92 -0.70 33.12
C ASN A 828 -39.74 0.82 33.36
N ASP A 829 -40.63 1.45 34.12
CA ASP A 829 -40.54 2.90 34.40
C ASP A 829 -39.30 3.27 35.22
N ARG A 830 -38.85 2.37 36.11
CA ARG A 830 -37.71 2.61 37.01
C ARG A 830 -36.38 2.46 36.30
N GLU A 831 -36.23 1.46 35.43
CA GLU A 831 -35.06 1.26 34.58
C GLU A 831 -34.93 2.41 33.56
N MET A 832 -36.04 2.79 32.94
CA MET A 832 -36.16 3.92 32.01
C MET A 832 -35.75 5.25 32.66
N LYS A 833 -36.29 5.53 33.85
CA LYS A 833 -35.97 6.73 34.61
C LYS A 833 -34.51 6.74 35.05
N LYS A 834 -33.96 5.59 35.48
CA LYS A 834 -32.55 5.45 35.85
C LYS A 834 -31.62 5.75 34.68
N GLN A 835 -31.91 5.24 33.49
CA GLN A 835 -31.12 5.53 32.29
C GLN A 835 -31.23 7.00 31.86
N GLN A 836 -32.42 7.60 31.95
CA GLN A 836 -32.63 9.02 31.65
C GLN A 836 -31.90 9.92 32.66
N ASP A 837 -31.96 9.58 33.94
CA ASP A 837 -31.28 10.31 35.03
C ASP A 837 -29.75 10.21 34.89
N GLU A 838 -29.22 9.04 34.51
CA GLU A 838 -27.80 8.81 34.26
C GLU A 838 -27.26 9.67 33.11
N ILE A 839 -27.96 9.70 31.96
CA ILE A 839 -27.58 10.52 30.81
C ILE A 839 -27.70 12.02 31.13
N THR A 840 -28.77 12.43 31.83
CA THR A 840 -28.97 13.82 32.26
C THR A 840 -27.89 14.27 33.24
N ALA A 841 -27.42 13.38 34.13
CA ALA A 841 -26.33 13.66 35.06
C ALA A 841 -24.98 13.86 34.34
N ILE A 842 -24.68 13.04 33.32
CA ILE A 842 -23.49 13.17 32.47
C ILE A 842 -23.48 14.54 31.76
N MET A 843 -24.63 14.99 31.25
CA MET A 843 -24.77 16.30 30.60
C MET A 843 -24.55 17.47 31.58
N LYS A 844 -25.15 17.42 32.77
CA LYS A 844 -24.98 18.46 33.81
C LYS A 844 -23.54 18.59 34.30
N MET A 845 -22.81 17.47 34.44
CA MET A 845 -21.38 17.51 34.77
C MET A 845 -20.55 18.21 33.67
N ARG A 846 -20.90 18.03 32.39
CA ARG A 846 -20.20 18.66 31.26
C ARG A 846 -20.52 20.14 31.11
N GLU A 847 -21.77 20.57 31.29
CA GLU A 847 -22.13 21.99 31.29
C GLU A 847 -21.37 22.77 32.36
N ALA A 848 -21.24 22.21 33.57
CA ALA A 848 -20.41 22.79 34.63
C ALA A 848 -18.91 22.87 34.27
N SER A 849 -18.43 22.01 33.38
CA SER A 849 -17.04 22.00 32.89
C SER A 849 -16.78 23.04 31.79
N SER A 850 -17.84 23.55 31.14
CA SER A 850 -17.75 24.52 30.04
C SER A 850 -17.72 25.99 30.50
N SER A 851 -18.00 26.27 31.76
CA SER A 851 -18.16 27.63 32.31
C SER A 851 -16.98 28.14 33.15
N GLY A 852 -15.77 27.57 33.04
CA GLY A 852 -14.62 28.00 33.85
C GLY A 852 -13.28 27.92 33.11
N THR A 853 -12.53 29.01 33.13
CA THR A 853 -11.16 29.18 32.62
C THR A 853 -10.16 28.18 33.22
N GLN A 854 -10.10 26.97 32.66
CA GLN A 854 -8.92 26.10 32.74
C GLN A 854 -8.65 25.55 31.33
N GLN A 855 -7.41 25.68 30.85
CA GLN A 855 -6.99 25.02 29.62
C GLN A 855 -7.22 23.52 29.76
N ALA A 856 -8.17 22.99 28.97
CA ALA A 856 -8.49 21.57 28.93
C ALA A 856 -7.25 20.79 28.53
N GLY A 857 -6.69 20.04 29.47
CA GLY A 857 -5.48 19.24 29.26
C GLY A 857 -4.75 18.85 30.53
N ASP A 858 -4.96 19.54 31.66
CA ASP A 858 -4.18 19.29 32.87
C ASP A 858 -5.02 18.62 33.98
N PHE A 859 -4.64 17.41 34.39
CA PHE A 859 -5.24 16.65 35.50
C PHE A 859 -4.34 16.73 36.73
N ILE A 860 -4.90 17.07 37.90
CA ILE A 860 -4.12 17.04 39.15
C ILE A 860 -4.20 15.63 39.71
N CYS A 861 -3.08 14.90 39.66
CA CYS A 861 -2.95 13.56 40.20
C CYS A 861 -2.10 13.57 41.47
N THR A 862 -2.49 12.73 42.43
CA THR A 862 -1.64 12.40 43.57
C THR A 862 -0.67 11.29 43.19
N VAL A 863 0.62 11.53 43.38
CA VAL A 863 1.69 10.55 43.13
C VAL A 863 2.39 10.24 44.45
N TYR A 864 2.66 8.96 44.68
CA TYR A 864 3.37 8.48 45.86
C TYR A 864 4.74 7.94 45.43
N LEU A 865 5.77 8.24 46.21
CA LEU A 865 7.12 7.72 46.00
C LEU A 865 7.35 6.51 46.90
N GLU A 866 7.70 5.37 46.30
CA GLU A 866 8.01 4.06 46.93
C GLU A 866 6.86 3.40 47.71
N GLU A 867 6.21 4.12 48.62
CA GLU A 867 5.11 3.62 49.45
C GLU A 867 3.99 4.68 49.55
N LYS A 868 2.74 4.24 49.68
CA LYS A 868 1.58 5.13 49.86
C LYS A 868 1.47 5.59 51.32
N LYS A 869 2.28 6.59 51.69
CA LYS A 869 2.24 7.26 53.00
C LYS A 869 1.90 8.74 52.81
N THR A 870 1.25 9.34 53.79
CA THR A 870 0.96 10.78 53.79
C THR A 870 2.22 11.65 53.71
N GLU A 871 3.38 11.13 54.12
CA GLU A 871 4.68 11.82 54.03
C GLU A 871 5.33 11.73 52.63
N THR A 872 4.94 10.77 51.80
CA THR A 872 5.47 10.51 50.45
C THR A 872 4.57 11.07 49.34
N GLU A 873 3.37 11.56 49.68
CA GLU A 873 2.38 12.16 48.78
C GLU A 873 2.90 13.42 48.07
N GLN A 874 2.64 13.54 46.76
CA GLN A 874 2.90 14.72 45.95
C GLN A 874 1.74 14.95 44.99
N HIS A 875 1.13 16.13 45.05
CA HIS A 875 0.14 16.54 44.05
C HIS A 875 0.87 17.17 42.86
N VAL A 876 0.73 16.54 41.70
CA VAL A 876 1.35 16.99 40.45
C VAL A 876 0.25 17.29 39.44
N LYS A 877 0.41 18.41 38.76
CA LYS A 877 -0.42 18.78 37.63
C LYS A 877 0.16 18.07 36.40
N ILE A 878 -0.57 17.13 35.84
CA ILE A 878 -0.15 16.30 34.72
C ILE A 878 -0.80 16.84 33.44
N PRO A 879 -0.04 17.41 32.50
CA PRO A 879 -0.54 17.73 31.17
C PRO A 879 -0.86 16.49 30.34
N ALA A 880 -1.81 16.60 29.40
CA ALA A 880 -2.21 15.52 28.47
C ALA A 880 -1.09 15.01 27.55
N THR A 881 0.05 15.68 27.52
CA THR A 881 1.24 15.27 26.76
C THR A 881 2.31 14.62 27.61
N MET A 882 2.19 14.68 28.94
CA MET A 882 3.25 14.29 29.86
C MET A 882 3.48 12.78 29.85
N THR A 883 4.74 12.38 29.67
CA THR A 883 5.12 10.96 29.68
C THR A 883 5.41 10.46 31.10
N ALA A 884 5.37 9.14 31.28
CA ALA A 884 5.72 8.50 32.55
C ALA A 884 7.16 8.81 32.97
N GLU A 885 8.08 8.98 32.01
CA GLU A 885 9.45 9.43 32.24
C GLU A 885 9.49 10.86 32.80
N GLU A 886 8.80 11.80 32.14
CA GLU A 886 8.74 13.20 32.56
C GLU A 886 8.15 13.35 33.96
N LEU A 887 7.07 12.61 34.25
CA LEU A 887 6.46 12.59 35.58
C LEU A 887 7.43 12.06 36.64
N THR A 888 8.17 11.00 36.31
CA THR A 888 9.14 10.38 37.23
C THR A 888 10.26 11.35 37.56
N PHE A 889 10.84 12.02 36.55
CA PHE A 889 11.86 13.05 36.76
C PHE A 889 11.37 14.23 37.59
N GLU A 890 10.14 14.69 37.36
CA GLU A 890 9.56 15.79 38.14
C GLU A 890 9.40 15.43 39.63
N ILE A 891 8.98 14.20 39.93
CA ILE A 891 8.85 13.73 41.32
C ILE A 891 10.21 13.60 42.00
N LEU A 892 11.21 13.05 41.31
CA LEU A 892 12.57 12.90 41.84
C LEU A 892 13.23 14.26 42.10
N ASP A 893 13.04 15.23 41.21
CA ASP A 893 13.55 16.60 41.38
C ASP A 893 12.89 17.32 42.57
N ARG A 894 11.55 17.24 42.69
CA ARG A 894 10.80 17.79 43.84
C ARG A 894 11.26 17.21 45.18
N ARG A 895 11.69 15.94 45.20
CA ARG A 895 12.22 15.24 46.38
C ARG A 895 13.73 15.39 46.57
N LYS A 896 14.42 16.09 45.66
CA LYS A 896 15.88 16.28 45.66
C LYS A 896 16.66 14.96 45.71
N ILE A 897 16.17 13.94 45.02
CA ILE A 897 16.83 12.62 44.94
C ILE A 897 17.85 12.66 43.80
N VAL A 898 19.12 12.46 44.14
CA VAL A 898 20.22 12.47 43.16
C VAL A 898 20.38 11.07 42.57
N MET A 899 20.13 10.92 41.27
CA MET A 899 20.28 9.67 40.52
C MET A 899 21.75 9.27 40.42
N LYS A 900 22.10 8.03 40.77
CA LYS A 900 23.44 7.45 40.52
C LYS A 900 23.44 6.61 39.25
N GLU A 901 24.62 6.38 38.66
CA GLU A 901 24.75 5.40 37.57
C GLU A 901 24.22 4.04 38.02
N LYS A 902 23.24 3.49 37.27
CA LYS A 902 22.53 2.21 37.48
C LYS A 902 21.31 2.22 38.42
N ASP A 903 20.81 3.38 38.83
CA ASP A 903 19.50 3.46 39.49
C ASP A 903 18.37 3.44 38.44
N TYR A 904 17.41 2.52 38.58
CA TYR A 904 16.25 2.39 37.68
C TYR A 904 14.97 2.75 38.42
N TRP A 905 14.23 3.72 37.89
CA TRP A 905 12.93 4.16 38.41
C TRP A 905 11.82 3.77 37.43
N SER A 906 10.67 3.38 37.95
CA SER A 906 9.51 2.96 37.16
C SER A 906 8.23 3.55 37.72
N CYS A 907 7.34 4.00 36.84
CA CYS A 907 6.06 4.61 37.21
C CYS A 907 4.96 3.54 37.16
N PHE A 908 4.12 3.48 38.19
CA PHE A 908 3.01 2.54 38.28
C PHE A 908 1.69 3.29 38.43
N GLU A 909 0.71 2.91 37.62
CA GLU A 909 -0.69 3.27 37.80
C GLU A 909 -1.31 2.29 38.81
N VAL A 910 -1.78 2.82 39.93
CA VAL A 910 -2.34 2.04 41.05
C VAL A 910 -3.80 2.42 41.26
N ASN A 911 -4.68 1.42 41.27
CA ASN A 911 -6.11 1.64 41.53
C ASN A 911 -6.33 2.07 43.00
N GLU A 912 -7.35 2.89 43.30
CA GLU A 912 -7.65 3.46 44.63
C GLU A 912 -7.74 2.40 45.76
N ARG A 913 -8.04 1.14 45.43
CA ARG A 913 -8.12 0.01 46.36
C ARG A 913 -6.85 -0.84 46.51
N GLU A 914 -5.75 -0.50 45.82
CA GLU A 914 -4.46 -1.23 45.83
C GLU A 914 -4.54 -2.70 45.36
N GLU A 915 -5.65 -3.11 44.76
CA GLU A 915 -5.84 -4.49 44.27
C GLU A 915 -5.10 -4.77 42.95
N ALA A 916 -4.61 -3.73 42.26
CA ALA A 916 -3.91 -3.85 40.99
C ALA A 916 -2.94 -2.69 40.74
N GLU A 917 -1.74 -3.05 40.28
CA GLU A 917 -0.68 -2.14 39.83
C GLU A 917 -0.37 -2.39 38.35
N ARG A 918 -0.17 -1.32 37.58
CA ARG A 918 0.23 -1.38 36.17
C ARG A 918 1.50 -0.55 35.97
N PRO A 919 2.63 -1.14 35.56
CA PRO A 919 3.79 -0.37 35.13
C PRO A 919 3.48 0.39 33.84
N LEU A 920 3.79 1.68 33.81
CA LEU A 920 3.72 2.52 32.61
C LEU A 920 5.05 2.48 31.87
N HIS A 921 5.01 2.34 30.53
CA HIS A 921 6.22 2.44 29.73
C HIS A 921 6.77 3.87 29.77
N TYR A 922 8.09 4.07 29.75
CA TYR A 922 8.69 5.40 29.96
C TYR A 922 8.19 6.47 28.96
N SER A 923 7.91 6.07 27.71
CA SER A 923 7.36 6.92 26.66
C SER A 923 5.82 6.98 26.60
N GLU A 924 5.14 6.23 27.46
CA GLU A 924 3.68 6.23 27.57
C GLU A 924 3.22 7.54 28.23
N LYS A 925 2.14 8.12 27.70
CA LYS A 925 1.51 9.29 28.30
C LYS A 925 0.73 8.86 29.54
N VAL A 926 0.84 9.63 30.62
CA VAL A 926 0.22 9.28 31.90
C VAL A 926 -1.31 9.42 31.87
N LEU A 927 -1.85 10.29 30.99
CA LEU A 927 -3.28 10.55 30.79
C LEU A 927 -3.86 9.96 29.51
#